data_AF-A0A2M7T0Q9-F1
#
_entry.id   AF-A0A2M7T0Q9-F1
#
_cell.length_a   1.000
_cell.length_b   1.000
_cell.length_c   1.000
_cell.angle_alpha   90.00
_cell.angle_beta   90.00
_cell.angle_gamma   90.00
#
_symmetry.space_group_name_H-M   'P 1'
#
loop_
_entity.id
_entity.type
_entity.pdbx_description
1 polymer ?
#
loop_
_entity_poly.entity_id
_entity_poly.type
_entity_poly.pdbx_seq_one_letter_code
_entity_poly.pdbx_strand_id
1 'polypeptide(L)'
;MRVNATTYCQKPTKRFVFMGCPMDALTMEETRAIAENAIRTKTPLHHGVVNVAKLVSMQSNPALQQNVARSDMVNIDGMGVVWGARLFGHKVPERVSGADIMEEMLKLCEEKGYKPYFLGARQKVLEKAIKNIQAEHPSLKIAGAQNGYFTQEDEAKVMKKIAASGADCLFIAITSPKKEHLLSAYKNSLNIPFIMGVGGSIDIKAGLTKRAPKGWQKRGLEWAYRLLQEPRRMFGRYTKTNTKYVFYLLKEAVDRARLHWLFHRLRAMGGREVLHRLKEHLLKSISARKTYAFPAVKGSLPALPLEDSQFEVIAKTCAPAWQKAAEDFKKDRFSALGKTVFLGQGGTRWHTDPVSEKTWPSETFCHHIPYRTAEVRDIKDVWEVARLQHLIPLAALSKYKDNQELKLLCKTEILSFIKHNPPYKGVHWSSGIELALRLISLMAVVSFIGEDSFSEAEKETLQSSLAAHGFWLYRYPSKYSSANNHLVAEAAGLYLLGTLAPHLGHAETWAAYGRQILIQEAEKQIYADGMGAEQSPTYTAFIIELFLLCRQVGEANKPFPKSLTTRLTAAAHALAALTDSAGHQPKIGDDDEGRVFKNDTEYEDHYPTNILHSLTTALGLPPLIQAPVTPHLRNLFLTRGQSLQASTSLPLPSSMSQHLHFPQGGLTTHRNTFGKTEGLMVMDHGPLGYLSIAAHGHADALSLWLHAGGHPVLIDTGTYLYTSGKQDRDHFRSTAAHNTLTIGGESQSIPAGPFNWSHQAKSHVVRQTQTSLSAAHTGYKKRFGLIHRRTLTLQTKGYNITDELHGKPRNPHLPVTARLHLHPALHITQKNPTTIHLTTPAGCQVVLQTSLPHTLTTAPWSPRFGVKSTCPCLQVDTSAAAMQAAPLVTTLTFPH
;
A
#
# COMPACT_ATOMS: atom_id res chain seq x y z
N MET A 1 33.81 7.42 -26.58
CA MET A 1 33.05 8.34 -25.71
C MET A 1 33.96 8.78 -24.58
N ARG A 2 34.22 10.09 -24.47
CA ARG A 2 35.01 10.67 -23.37
C ARG A 2 34.17 10.59 -22.08
N VAL A 3 34.67 9.87 -21.07
CA VAL A 3 34.03 9.82 -19.75
C VAL A 3 34.42 11.08 -18.98
N ASN A 4 33.43 11.88 -18.60
CA ASN A 4 33.60 13.14 -17.86
C ASN A 4 34.26 12.90 -16.49
N ALA A 5 35.26 13.71 -16.15
CA ALA A 5 36.08 13.60 -14.95
C ALA A 5 35.39 14.11 -13.65
N THR A 6 34.11 14.51 -13.70
CA THR A 6 33.41 15.18 -12.60
C THR A 6 32.55 14.27 -11.71
N THR A 7 32.55 12.95 -11.89
CA THR A 7 31.64 12.04 -11.14
C THR A 7 32.22 11.42 -9.86
N TYR A 8 33.46 11.71 -9.48
CA TYR A 8 34.19 10.85 -8.52
C TYR A 8 34.08 11.21 -7.02
N CYS A 9 33.12 12.04 -6.61
CA CYS A 9 33.01 12.47 -5.20
C CYS A 9 31.88 11.78 -4.40
N GLN A 10 31.35 10.64 -4.84
CA GLN A 10 30.23 9.97 -4.17
C GLN A 10 30.56 8.54 -3.74
N LYS A 11 30.00 8.13 -2.59
CA LYS A 11 29.93 6.72 -2.14
C LYS A 11 29.50 5.81 -3.30
N PRO A 12 29.87 4.51 -3.30
CA PRO A 12 29.55 3.61 -4.39
C PRO A 12 28.07 3.69 -4.78
N THR A 13 27.76 4.11 -6.01
CA THR A 13 26.39 4.27 -6.51
C THR A 13 25.67 2.94 -6.74
N LYS A 14 26.41 1.82 -6.71
CA LYS A 14 25.94 0.45 -6.93
C LYS A 14 25.99 -0.41 -5.67
N ARG A 15 25.67 0.17 -4.49
CA ARG A 15 25.60 -0.58 -3.22
C ARG A 15 24.28 -1.33 -3.09
N PHE A 16 24.34 -2.59 -2.67
CA PHE A 16 23.17 -3.42 -2.33
C PHE A 16 23.39 -4.17 -1.02
N VAL A 17 22.32 -4.68 -0.42
CA VAL A 17 22.40 -5.51 0.79
C VAL A 17 22.03 -6.94 0.44
N PHE A 18 22.88 -7.90 0.82
CA PHE A 18 22.63 -9.33 0.63
C PHE A 18 22.97 -10.09 1.92
N MET A 19 22.03 -10.87 2.43
CA MET A 19 22.14 -11.55 3.74
C MET A 19 22.52 -10.62 4.91
N GLY A 20 22.02 -9.38 4.89
CA GLY A 20 22.31 -8.38 5.93
C GLY A 20 23.73 -7.81 5.90
N CYS A 21 24.47 -7.99 4.80
CA CYS A 21 25.78 -7.36 4.55
C CYS A 21 25.66 -6.35 3.39
N PRO A 22 26.11 -5.10 3.56
CA PRO A 22 26.26 -4.18 2.42
C PRO A 22 27.42 -4.65 1.51
N MET A 23 27.22 -4.57 0.20
CA MET A 23 28.18 -4.94 -0.83
C MET A 23 28.09 -3.97 -2.00
N ASP A 24 29.20 -3.74 -2.69
CA ASP A 24 29.28 -2.85 -3.84
C ASP A 24 29.46 -3.66 -5.13
N ALA A 25 28.50 -3.54 -6.04
CA ALA A 25 28.51 -4.19 -7.36
C ALA A 25 29.40 -3.42 -8.34
N LEU A 26 30.68 -3.29 -8.00
CA LEU A 26 31.69 -2.57 -8.78
C LEU A 26 32.54 -3.54 -9.61
N THR A 27 32.98 -3.06 -10.77
CA THR A 27 34.07 -3.64 -11.55
C THR A 27 35.43 -3.38 -10.89
N MET A 28 36.48 -4.09 -11.33
CA MET A 28 37.86 -3.87 -10.92
C MET A 28 38.30 -2.45 -11.25
N GLU A 29 37.96 -1.96 -12.44
CA GLU A 29 38.28 -0.62 -12.91
C GLU A 29 37.61 0.46 -12.04
N GLU A 30 36.31 0.32 -11.77
CA GLU A 30 35.58 1.24 -10.87
C GLU A 30 36.17 1.21 -9.45
N THR A 31 36.51 0.02 -8.94
CA THR A 31 37.11 -0.14 -7.60
C THR A 31 38.47 0.57 -7.52
N ARG A 32 39.31 0.38 -8.54
CA ARG A 32 40.63 1.04 -8.66
C ARG A 32 40.48 2.56 -8.75
N ALA A 33 39.55 3.06 -9.56
CA ALA A 33 39.32 4.50 -9.74
C ALA A 33 38.87 5.19 -8.44
N ILE A 34 37.99 4.54 -7.66
CA ILE A 34 37.56 5.06 -6.36
C ILE A 34 38.73 5.09 -5.37
N ALA A 35 39.55 4.04 -5.35
CA ALA A 35 40.73 3.98 -4.49
C ALA A 35 41.80 5.03 -4.87
N GLU A 36 42.07 5.22 -6.16
CA GLU A 36 42.96 6.27 -6.66
C GLU A 36 42.46 7.66 -6.26
N ASN A 37 41.16 7.92 -6.44
CA ASN A 37 40.58 9.20 -6.06
C ASN A 37 40.76 9.48 -4.57
N ALA A 38 40.49 8.50 -3.71
CA ALA A 38 40.70 8.62 -2.27
C ALA A 38 42.16 8.98 -1.92
N ILE A 39 43.13 8.34 -2.58
CA ILE A 39 44.55 8.65 -2.42
C ILE A 39 44.85 10.08 -2.86
N ARG A 40 44.38 10.48 -4.05
CA ARG A 40 44.61 11.81 -4.63
C ARG A 40 44.01 12.94 -3.77
N THR A 41 42.80 12.75 -3.27
CA THR A 41 42.09 13.76 -2.46
C THR A 41 42.40 13.65 -0.97
N LYS A 42 43.26 12.71 -0.56
CA LYS A 42 43.58 12.38 0.84
C LYS A 42 42.32 12.14 1.69
N THR A 43 41.28 11.59 1.06
CA THR A 43 40.02 11.24 1.74
C THR A 43 40.10 9.79 2.22
N PRO A 44 39.94 9.50 3.53
CA PRO A 44 40.04 8.13 4.03
C PRO A 44 38.99 7.19 3.43
N LEU A 45 39.44 6.06 2.89
CA LEU A 45 38.63 5.00 2.30
C LEU A 45 39.04 3.65 2.90
N HIS A 46 38.15 3.07 3.69
CA HIS A 46 38.29 1.70 4.21
C HIS A 46 37.64 0.70 3.26
N HIS A 47 38.48 -0.13 2.64
CA HIS A 47 38.10 -1.18 1.73
C HIS A 47 37.98 -2.54 2.44
N GLY A 48 36.76 -3.04 2.49
CA GLY A 48 36.41 -4.38 2.91
C GLY A 48 36.25 -5.33 1.72
N VAL A 49 36.52 -6.60 1.97
CA VAL A 49 36.14 -7.69 1.05
C VAL A 49 35.34 -8.76 1.76
N VAL A 50 34.37 -9.35 1.06
CA VAL A 50 33.48 -10.37 1.61
C VAL A 50 33.48 -11.66 0.80
N ASN A 51 33.49 -12.80 1.49
CA ASN A 51 33.34 -14.14 0.93
C ASN A 51 32.35 -14.95 1.78
N VAL A 52 32.01 -16.17 1.32
CA VAL A 52 31.03 -17.06 1.98
C VAL A 52 31.34 -17.27 3.46
N ALA A 53 32.60 -17.53 3.81
CA ALA A 53 32.98 -17.77 5.20
C ALA A 53 32.77 -16.53 6.08
N LYS A 54 33.07 -15.33 5.56
CA LYS A 54 32.83 -14.07 6.27
C LYS A 54 31.32 -13.79 6.40
N LEU A 55 30.53 -13.99 5.33
CA LEU A 55 29.07 -13.88 5.36
C LEU A 55 28.44 -14.74 6.44
N VAL A 56 28.81 -16.03 6.48
CA VAL A 56 28.30 -16.97 7.48
C VAL A 56 28.72 -16.57 8.89
N SER A 57 29.95 -16.10 9.09
CA SER A 57 30.45 -15.69 10.40
C SER A 57 29.74 -14.44 10.93
N MET A 58 29.37 -13.50 10.05
CA MET A 58 28.60 -12.31 10.43
C MET A 58 27.22 -12.64 10.99
N GLN A 59 26.60 -13.76 10.56
CA GLN A 59 25.29 -14.17 11.06
C GLN A 59 25.29 -14.52 12.55
N SER A 60 26.45 -14.86 13.12
CA SER A 60 26.61 -15.20 14.54
C SER A 60 27.56 -14.26 15.30
N ASN A 61 28.04 -13.19 14.65
CA ASN A 61 28.99 -12.26 15.25
C ASN A 61 28.60 -10.80 14.90
N PRO A 62 27.79 -10.14 15.76
CA PRO A 62 27.33 -8.78 15.53
C PRO A 62 28.46 -7.75 15.40
N ALA A 63 29.56 -7.93 16.14
CA ALA A 63 30.72 -7.03 16.05
C ALA A 63 31.36 -7.09 14.66
N LEU A 64 31.54 -8.28 14.09
CA LEU A 64 32.03 -8.45 12.73
C LEU A 64 31.08 -7.82 11.70
N GLN A 65 29.77 -7.99 11.87
CA GLN A 65 28.75 -7.41 11.00
C GLN A 65 28.81 -5.87 11.00
N GLN A 66 28.85 -5.25 12.19
CA GLN A 66 28.98 -3.80 12.32
C GLN A 66 30.27 -3.28 11.69
N ASN A 67 31.39 -3.99 11.86
CA ASN A 67 32.67 -3.58 11.29
C ASN A 67 32.67 -3.62 9.75
N VAL A 68 32.07 -4.65 9.15
CA VAL A 68 31.91 -4.70 7.69
C VAL A 68 30.97 -3.60 7.22
N ALA A 69 29.86 -3.35 7.93
CA ALA A 69 28.91 -2.29 7.60
C ALA A 69 29.52 -0.88 7.65
N ARG A 70 30.55 -0.66 8.48
CA ARG A 70 31.31 0.59 8.58
C ARG A 70 32.41 0.73 7.52
N SER A 71 32.58 -0.23 6.63
CA SER A 71 33.53 -0.10 5.51
C SER A 71 32.96 0.86 4.46
N ASP A 72 33.83 1.73 3.95
CA ASP A 72 33.44 2.74 2.98
C ASP A 72 33.16 2.09 1.61
N MET A 73 33.86 0.98 1.31
CA MET A 73 33.67 0.13 0.13
C MET A 73 33.76 -1.35 0.52
N VAL A 74 32.89 -2.22 -0.01
CA VAL A 74 32.84 -3.66 0.25
C VAL A 74 32.72 -4.44 -1.06
N ASN A 75 33.84 -4.96 -1.57
CA ASN A 75 33.83 -5.80 -2.77
C ASN A 75 33.59 -7.29 -2.47
N ILE A 76 33.11 -8.01 -3.49
CA ILE A 76 32.81 -9.43 -3.41
C ILE A 76 34.03 -10.25 -3.86
N ASP A 77 34.70 -10.89 -2.89
CA ASP A 77 35.94 -11.66 -3.09
C ASP A 77 35.69 -13.12 -3.51
N GLY A 78 34.62 -13.72 -2.98
CA GLY A 78 34.28 -15.12 -3.20
C GLY A 78 33.23 -15.33 -4.29
N MET A 79 33.52 -16.22 -5.26
CA MET A 79 32.59 -16.51 -6.36
C MET A 79 31.24 -17.06 -5.88
N GLY A 80 31.21 -17.84 -4.79
CA GLY A 80 29.95 -18.31 -4.21
C GLY A 80 28.99 -17.17 -3.82
N VAL A 81 29.53 -16.03 -3.39
CA VAL A 81 28.72 -14.84 -3.07
C VAL A 81 28.24 -14.14 -4.34
N VAL A 82 29.06 -14.08 -5.40
CA VAL A 82 28.65 -13.55 -6.70
C VAL A 82 27.50 -14.36 -7.28
N TRP A 83 27.60 -15.70 -7.27
CA TRP A 83 26.53 -16.58 -7.73
C TRP A 83 25.28 -16.43 -6.88
N GLY A 84 25.42 -16.40 -5.55
CA GLY A 84 24.30 -16.16 -4.63
C GLY A 84 23.61 -14.82 -4.90
N ALA A 85 24.35 -13.72 -5.00
CA ALA A 85 23.76 -12.41 -5.26
C ALA A 85 23.06 -12.36 -6.64
N ARG A 86 23.65 -12.94 -7.68
CA ARG A 86 23.04 -13.00 -9.03
C ARG A 86 21.78 -13.85 -9.08
N LEU A 87 21.77 -14.97 -8.36
CA LEU A 87 20.58 -15.83 -8.24
C LEU A 87 19.37 -15.06 -7.67
N PHE A 88 19.64 -14.04 -6.86
CA PHE A 88 18.65 -13.18 -6.22
C PHE A 88 18.40 -11.86 -6.97
N GLY A 89 18.81 -11.78 -8.24
CA GLY A 89 18.52 -10.64 -9.12
C GLY A 89 19.49 -9.46 -8.98
N HIS A 90 20.53 -9.55 -8.13
CA HIS A 90 21.53 -8.49 -8.05
C HIS A 90 22.48 -8.55 -9.26
N LYS A 91 22.60 -7.43 -9.98
CA LYS A 91 23.49 -7.27 -11.13
C LYS A 91 24.94 -7.05 -10.67
N VAL A 92 25.59 -8.12 -10.22
CA VAL A 92 27.02 -8.09 -9.89
C VAL A 92 27.84 -8.23 -11.18
N PRO A 93 28.60 -7.21 -11.62
CA PRO A 93 29.28 -7.23 -12.92
C PRO A 93 30.40 -8.28 -12.95
N GLU A 94 31.25 -8.30 -11.94
CA GLU A 94 32.34 -9.27 -11.81
C GLU A 94 32.74 -9.51 -10.34
N ARG A 95 33.68 -10.43 -10.14
CA ARG A 95 34.26 -10.74 -8.83
C ARG A 95 35.55 -9.93 -8.65
N VAL A 96 35.60 -9.08 -7.63
CA VAL A 96 36.77 -8.26 -7.28
C VAL A 96 37.44 -8.87 -6.05
N SER A 97 38.47 -9.70 -6.27
CA SER A 97 39.16 -10.40 -5.18
C SER A 97 40.18 -9.53 -4.46
N GLY A 98 40.43 -9.83 -3.19
CA GLY A 98 41.39 -9.08 -2.39
C GLY A 98 42.85 -9.18 -2.90
N ALA A 99 43.19 -10.27 -3.58
CA ALA A 99 44.51 -10.42 -4.20
C ALA A 99 44.63 -9.63 -5.50
N ASP A 100 43.57 -9.57 -6.30
CA ASP A 100 43.58 -8.85 -7.58
C ASP A 100 43.60 -7.34 -7.38
N ILE A 101 42.76 -6.81 -6.49
CA ILE A 101 42.78 -5.36 -6.23
C ILE A 101 44.09 -4.92 -5.57
N MET A 102 44.71 -5.75 -4.72
CA MET A 102 46.04 -5.46 -4.19
C MET A 102 47.06 -5.34 -5.33
N GLU A 103 47.03 -6.26 -6.30
CA GLU A 103 47.89 -6.21 -7.47
C GLU A 103 47.69 -4.94 -8.30
N GLU A 104 46.43 -4.59 -8.61
CA GLU A 104 46.11 -3.39 -9.40
C GLU A 104 46.49 -2.10 -8.66
N MET A 105 46.40 -2.09 -7.33
CA MET A 105 46.87 -0.97 -6.53
C MET A 105 48.40 -0.87 -6.49
N LEU A 106 49.15 -1.99 -6.51
CA LEU A 106 50.61 -1.95 -6.60
C LEU A 106 51.08 -1.38 -7.95
N LYS A 107 50.45 -1.79 -9.05
CA LYS A 107 50.68 -1.20 -10.38
C LYS A 107 50.39 0.29 -10.38
N LEU A 108 49.24 0.69 -9.82
CA LEU A 108 48.87 2.11 -9.69
C LEU A 108 49.91 2.89 -8.87
N CYS A 109 50.42 2.30 -7.79
CA CYS A 109 51.45 2.94 -6.97
C CYS A 109 52.76 3.14 -7.72
N GLU A 110 53.17 2.16 -8.53
CA GLU A 110 54.34 2.28 -9.39
C GLU A 110 54.13 3.34 -10.49
N GLU A 111 52.98 3.32 -11.16
CA GLU A 111 52.61 4.25 -12.24
C GLU A 111 52.52 5.72 -11.78
N LYS A 112 51.98 5.96 -10.58
CA LYS A 112 51.68 7.30 -10.06
C LYS A 112 52.63 7.78 -8.95
N GLY A 113 53.55 6.92 -8.51
CA GLY A 113 54.50 7.21 -7.44
C GLY A 113 53.93 7.19 -6.02
N TYR A 114 52.75 6.58 -5.81
CA TYR A 114 52.18 6.39 -4.47
C TYR A 114 52.97 5.35 -3.66
N LYS A 115 52.93 5.48 -2.33
CA LYS A 115 53.76 4.65 -1.45
C LYS A 115 52.93 3.68 -0.60
N PRO A 116 52.95 2.36 -0.88
CA PRO A 116 52.25 1.38 -0.07
C PRO A 116 52.99 1.07 1.23
N TYR A 117 52.22 0.76 2.28
CA TYR A 117 52.70 0.20 3.54
C TYR A 117 52.08 -1.18 3.78
N PHE A 118 52.88 -2.13 4.26
CA PHE A 118 52.43 -3.50 4.52
C PHE A 118 52.45 -3.82 6.01
N LEU A 119 51.31 -4.23 6.56
CA LEU A 119 51.15 -4.61 7.96
C LEU A 119 50.63 -6.04 8.08
N GLY A 120 51.38 -6.96 8.67
CA GLY A 120 50.90 -8.33 8.91
C GLY A 120 51.92 -9.41 8.58
N ALA A 121 51.44 -10.65 8.50
CA ALA A 121 52.27 -11.86 8.33
C ALA A 121 53.41 -12.01 9.37
N ARG A 122 54.15 -13.12 9.30
CA ARG A 122 55.39 -13.32 10.08
C ARG A 122 56.54 -12.56 9.40
N GLN A 123 57.51 -12.10 10.17
CA GLN A 123 58.65 -11.30 9.67
C GLN A 123 59.29 -11.88 8.39
N LYS A 124 59.71 -13.15 8.42
CA LYS A 124 60.32 -13.83 7.25
C LYS A 124 59.42 -13.86 6.01
N VAL A 125 58.10 -13.95 6.21
CA VAL A 125 57.11 -14.01 5.12
C VAL A 125 56.92 -12.62 4.52
N LEU A 126 56.84 -11.61 5.38
CA LEU A 126 56.72 -10.22 4.98
C LEU A 126 57.95 -9.77 4.18
N GLU A 127 59.16 -10.01 4.69
CA GLU A 127 60.41 -9.68 3.99
C GLU A 127 60.49 -10.32 2.60
N LYS A 128 60.11 -11.60 2.50
CA LYS A 128 60.07 -12.32 1.22
C LYS A 128 59.02 -11.74 0.27
N ALA A 129 57.84 -11.38 0.77
CA ALA A 129 56.81 -10.73 -0.02
C ALA A 129 57.27 -9.36 -0.54
N ILE A 130 57.92 -8.54 0.30
CA ILE A 130 58.47 -7.24 -0.10
C ILE A 130 59.54 -7.41 -1.19
N LYS A 131 60.47 -8.35 -1.03
CA LYS A 131 61.50 -8.64 -2.04
C LYS A 131 60.88 -9.04 -3.38
N ASN A 132 59.85 -9.88 -3.36
CA ASN A 132 59.17 -10.30 -4.59
C ASN A 132 58.38 -9.15 -5.23
N ILE A 133 57.68 -8.34 -4.43
CA ILE A 133 56.96 -7.15 -4.92
C ILE A 133 57.94 -6.17 -5.56
N GLN A 134 59.11 -5.94 -4.97
CA GLN A 134 60.14 -5.06 -5.55
C GLN A 134 60.77 -5.63 -6.82
N ALA A 135 60.87 -6.96 -6.94
CA ALA A 135 61.33 -7.60 -8.17
C ALA A 135 60.30 -7.50 -9.31
N GLU A 136 59.00 -7.58 -8.97
CA GLU A 136 57.89 -7.43 -9.92
C GLU A 136 57.60 -5.96 -10.28
N HIS A 137 57.88 -5.03 -9.36
CA HIS A 137 57.68 -3.59 -9.52
C HIS A 137 58.95 -2.80 -9.13
N PRO A 138 59.99 -2.77 -10.00
CA PRO A 138 61.29 -2.19 -9.67
C PRO A 138 61.26 -0.70 -9.33
N SER A 139 60.26 0.05 -9.83
CA SER A 139 60.15 1.50 -9.60
C SER A 139 59.27 1.85 -8.39
N LEU A 140 58.67 0.85 -7.74
CA LEU A 140 57.73 1.05 -6.63
C LEU A 140 58.45 1.49 -5.35
N LYS A 141 58.07 2.66 -4.81
CA LYS A 141 58.57 3.17 -3.53
C LYS A 141 57.68 2.71 -2.38
N ILE A 142 58.19 1.81 -1.54
CA ILE A 142 57.44 1.29 -0.38
C ILE A 142 57.65 2.20 0.83
N ALA A 143 56.57 2.68 1.46
CA ALA A 143 56.61 3.55 2.64
C ALA A 143 57.11 2.83 3.90
N GLY A 144 56.87 1.52 3.98
CA GLY A 144 57.39 0.67 5.04
C GLY A 144 56.69 -0.69 5.12
N ALA A 145 57.21 -1.53 6.01
CA ALA A 145 56.66 -2.84 6.30
C ALA A 145 56.78 -3.14 7.80
N GLN A 146 55.74 -3.76 8.38
CA GLN A 146 55.70 -4.16 9.79
C GLN A 146 55.03 -5.52 9.93
N ASN A 147 55.68 -6.46 10.61
CA ASN A 147 55.08 -7.78 10.87
C ASN A 147 53.87 -7.65 11.81
N GLY A 148 52.94 -8.60 11.74
CA GLY A 148 51.69 -8.59 12.50
C GLY A 148 51.77 -9.16 13.92
N TYR A 149 52.97 -9.46 14.42
CA TYR A 149 53.20 -10.14 15.71
C TYR A 149 53.87 -9.16 16.68
N PHE A 150 53.06 -8.25 17.24
CA PHE A 150 53.43 -7.31 18.30
C PHE A 150 52.48 -7.44 19.48
N THR A 151 52.91 -6.99 20.68
CA THR A 151 52.09 -7.03 21.89
C THR A 151 51.05 -5.91 21.89
N GLN A 152 50.07 -5.99 22.80
CA GLN A 152 49.06 -4.92 22.94
C GLN A 152 49.69 -3.59 23.38
N GLU A 153 50.75 -3.64 24.19
CA GLU A 153 51.51 -2.46 24.65
C GLU A 153 52.26 -1.78 23.49
N ASP A 154 52.70 -2.56 22.49
CA ASP A 154 53.38 -2.06 21.30
C ASP A 154 52.42 -1.48 20.25
N GLU A 155 51.10 -1.70 20.36
CA GLU A 155 50.12 -1.29 19.34
C GLU A 155 50.19 0.20 19.03
N ALA A 156 50.11 1.06 20.06
CA ALA A 156 50.14 2.51 19.88
C ALA A 156 51.44 2.98 19.20
N LYS A 157 52.57 2.37 19.56
CA LYS A 157 53.89 2.67 18.97
C LYS A 157 53.94 2.25 17.50
N VAL A 158 53.44 1.06 17.17
CA VAL A 158 53.36 0.57 15.79
C VAL A 158 52.45 1.46 14.95
N MET A 159 51.27 1.82 15.45
CA MET A 159 50.32 2.66 14.70
C MET A 159 50.86 4.08 14.49
N LYS A 160 51.57 4.66 15.47
CA LYS A 160 52.26 5.95 15.32
C LYS A 160 53.36 5.90 14.24
N LYS A 161 54.12 4.80 14.19
CA LYS A 161 55.13 4.57 13.12
C LYS A 161 54.49 4.48 11.74
N ILE A 162 53.35 3.79 11.63
CA ILE A 162 52.60 3.67 10.37
C ILE A 162 52.05 5.03 9.94
N ALA A 163 51.43 5.79 10.85
CA ALA A 163 50.91 7.12 10.57
C ALA A 163 52.00 8.10 10.10
N ALA A 164 53.21 8.01 10.66
CA ALA A 164 54.35 8.85 10.29
C ALA A 164 55.08 8.42 9.00
N SER A 165 54.71 7.29 8.40
CA SER A 165 55.42 6.73 7.23
C SER A 165 55.21 7.49 5.92
N GLY A 166 54.21 8.37 5.85
CA GLY A 166 53.81 9.04 4.62
C GLY A 166 53.19 8.10 3.59
N ALA A 167 52.62 6.97 4.04
CA ALA A 167 51.98 5.99 3.18
C ALA A 167 50.68 6.53 2.56
N ASP A 168 50.46 6.19 1.30
CA ASP A 168 49.23 6.50 0.56
C ASP A 168 48.21 5.37 0.67
N CYS A 169 48.69 4.14 0.83
CA CYS A 169 47.85 2.97 1.04
C CYS A 169 48.43 2.01 2.08
N LEU A 170 47.55 1.37 2.87
CA LEU A 170 47.89 0.39 3.90
C LEU A 170 47.23 -0.96 3.60
N PHE A 171 48.06 -1.98 3.35
CA PHE A 171 47.63 -3.35 3.16
C PHE A 171 47.81 -4.17 4.45
N ILE A 172 46.71 -4.68 5.00
CA ILE A 172 46.69 -5.36 6.30
C ILE A 172 46.42 -6.87 6.15
N ALA A 173 47.40 -7.69 6.53
CA ALA A 173 47.36 -9.15 6.57
C ALA A 173 47.40 -9.69 8.01
N ILE A 174 46.54 -9.14 8.87
CA ILE A 174 46.30 -9.61 10.24
C ILE A 174 44.98 -10.39 10.26
N THR A 175 44.96 -11.52 10.98
CA THR A 175 43.76 -12.35 11.13
C THR A 175 42.67 -11.63 11.93
N SER A 176 41.42 -11.74 11.49
CA SER A 176 40.26 -11.30 12.28
C SER A 176 40.16 -12.10 13.59
N PRO A 177 39.69 -11.51 14.71
CA PRO A 177 39.12 -10.16 14.84
C PRO A 177 40.14 -9.04 15.11
N LYS A 178 41.44 -9.37 15.32
CA LYS A 178 42.47 -8.39 15.72
C LYS A 178 42.55 -7.17 14.80
N LYS A 179 42.49 -7.42 13.48
CA LYS A 179 42.48 -6.35 12.47
C LYS A 179 41.32 -5.38 12.65
N GLU A 180 40.11 -5.89 12.86
CA GLU A 180 38.92 -5.05 13.04
C GLU A 180 39.02 -4.20 14.32
N HIS A 181 39.61 -4.73 15.40
CA HIS A 181 39.87 -3.95 16.62
C HIS A 181 40.89 -2.83 16.37
N LEU A 182 42.01 -3.12 15.69
CA LEU A 182 43.04 -2.12 15.34
C LEU A 182 42.46 -1.00 14.48
N LEU A 183 41.66 -1.34 13.46
CA LEU A 183 41.02 -0.35 12.60
C LEU A 183 39.97 0.46 13.35
N SER A 184 39.18 -0.15 14.23
CA SER A 184 38.21 0.60 15.03
C SER A 184 38.87 1.58 16.00
N ALA A 185 40.05 1.24 16.55
CA ALA A 185 40.75 2.08 17.52
C ALA A 185 41.56 3.20 16.86
N TYR A 186 42.19 2.94 15.70
CA TYR A 186 43.21 3.84 15.15
C TYR A 186 42.93 4.37 13.73
N LYS A 187 41.87 3.94 13.03
CA LYS A 187 41.58 4.36 11.63
C LYS A 187 41.65 5.88 11.46
N ASN A 188 41.03 6.64 12.36
CA ASN A 188 40.98 8.11 12.27
C ASN A 188 42.34 8.77 12.53
N SER A 189 43.23 8.11 13.28
CA SER A 189 44.58 8.62 13.60
C SER A 189 45.66 8.23 12.59
N LEU A 190 45.41 7.26 11.70
CA LEU A 190 46.39 6.79 10.73
C LEU A 190 46.66 7.80 9.61
N ASN A 191 45.66 8.61 9.25
CA ASN A 191 45.70 9.56 8.14
C ASN A 191 46.18 8.95 6.79
N ILE A 192 45.98 7.64 6.61
CA ILE A 192 46.28 6.93 5.36
C ILE A 192 45.03 6.92 4.48
N PRO A 193 45.09 7.45 3.26
CA PRO A 193 43.92 7.58 2.40
C PRO A 193 43.25 6.25 2.01
N PHE A 194 44.00 5.20 1.71
CA PHE A 194 43.42 3.91 1.33
C PHE A 194 43.84 2.80 2.29
N ILE A 195 42.88 2.14 2.95
CA ILE A 195 43.16 1.06 3.90
C ILE A 195 42.42 -0.19 3.47
N MET A 196 43.15 -1.28 3.28
CA MET A 196 42.58 -2.54 2.79
C MET A 196 43.06 -3.74 3.60
N GLY A 197 42.11 -4.61 3.98
CA GLY A 197 42.43 -5.94 4.50
C GLY A 197 42.72 -6.93 3.37
N VAL A 198 43.96 -7.40 3.23
CA VAL A 198 44.39 -8.30 2.14
C VAL A 198 44.50 -9.77 2.54
N GLY A 199 44.34 -10.10 3.83
CA GLY A 199 44.34 -11.50 4.28
C GLY A 199 45.58 -12.28 3.83
N GLY A 200 45.38 -13.45 3.22
CA GLY A 200 46.46 -14.32 2.74
C GLY A 200 47.18 -13.85 1.46
N SER A 201 46.88 -12.67 0.91
CA SER A 201 47.56 -12.17 -0.29
C SER A 201 49.06 -11.95 -0.09
N ILE A 202 49.49 -11.59 1.13
CA ILE A 202 50.92 -11.51 1.45
C ILE A 202 51.60 -12.89 1.36
N ASP A 203 50.92 -13.96 1.80
CA ASP A 203 51.46 -15.32 1.68
C ASP A 203 51.59 -15.77 0.22
N ILE A 204 50.69 -15.30 -0.65
CA ILE A 204 50.75 -15.53 -2.10
C ILE A 204 51.97 -14.80 -2.69
N LYS A 205 52.16 -13.52 -2.36
CA LYS A 205 53.33 -12.74 -2.81
C LYS A 205 54.66 -13.29 -2.28
N ALA A 206 54.69 -13.85 -1.07
CA ALA A 206 55.86 -14.55 -0.54
C ALA A 206 56.14 -15.92 -1.22
N GLY A 207 55.24 -16.40 -2.09
CA GLY A 207 55.33 -17.70 -2.74
C GLY A 207 55.09 -18.90 -1.81
N LEU A 208 54.48 -18.68 -0.63
CA LEU A 208 54.12 -19.76 0.29
C LEU A 208 52.88 -20.53 -0.17
N THR A 209 51.93 -19.83 -0.77
CA THR A 209 50.72 -20.44 -1.33
C THR A 209 50.65 -20.17 -2.83
N LYS A 210 50.59 -21.22 -3.64
CA LYS A 210 50.42 -21.08 -5.09
C LYS A 210 48.99 -20.66 -5.40
N ARG A 211 48.81 -19.59 -6.17
CA ARG A 211 47.50 -19.16 -6.66
C ARG A 211 46.97 -20.15 -7.70
N ALA A 212 45.65 -20.26 -7.84
CA ALA A 212 45.03 -21.10 -8.86
C ALA A 212 45.44 -20.66 -10.29
N PRO A 213 45.61 -21.57 -11.26
CA PRO A 213 45.86 -21.19 -12.65
C PRO A 213 44.75 -20.28 -13.20
N LYS A 214 45.08 -19.37 -14.13
CA LYS A 214 44.12 -18.38 -14.69
C LYS A 214 42.81 -19.01 -15.19
N GLY A 215 42.87 -20.21 -15.77
CA GLY A 215 41.68 -20.95 -16.22
C GLY A 215 40.73 -21.39 -15.11
N TRP A 216 41.24 -21.66 -13.90
CA TRP A 216 40.43 -21.95 -12.71
C TRP A 216 39.85 -20.65 -12.14
N GLN A 217 40.62 -19.57 -12.13
CA GLN A 217 40.17 -18.25 -11.68
C GLN A 217 39.00 -17.73 -12.54
N LYS A 218 39.14 -17.77 -13.88
CA LYS A 218 38.09 -17.34 -14.83
C LYS A 218 36.79 -18.12 -14.69
N ARG A 219 36.85 -19.40 -14.33
CA ARG A 219 35.69 -20.26 -14.07
C ARG A 219 35.14 -20.16 -12.64
N GLY A 220 35.78 -19.36 -11.78
CA GLY A 220 35.39 -19.23 -10.37
C GLY A 220 35.68 -20.46 -9.50
N LEU A 221 36.59 -21.34 -9.94
CA LEU A 221 36.91 -22.62 -9.29
C LEU A 221 38.11 -22.53 -8.32
N GLU A 222 38.55 -21.33 -7.94
CA GLU A 222 39.69 -21.17 -7.02
C GLU A 222 39.50 -21.88 -5.67
N TRP A 223 38.26 -21.98 -5.22
CA TRP A 223 37.92 -22.72 -4.00
C TRP A 223 38.21 -24.22 -4.14
N ALA A 224 37.92 -24.81 -5.30
CA ALA A 224 38.18 -26.22 -5.58
C ALA A 224 39.69 -26.48 -5.72
N TYR A 225 40.41 -25.56 -6.38
CA TYR A 225 41.87 -25.63 -6.43
C TYR A 225 42.52 -25.55 -5.04
N ARG A 226 42.00 -24.69 -4.15
CA ARG A 226 42.48 -24.59 -2.77
C ARG A 226 42.14 -25.82 -1.93
N LEU A 227 41.01 -26.48 -2.20
CA LEU A 227 40.67 -27.77 -1.60
C LEU A 227 41.67 -28.86 -2.01
N LEU A 228 42.12 -28.87 -3.27
CA LEU A 228 43.16 -29.81 -3.74
C LEU A 228 44.52 -29.55 -3.08
N GLN A 229 44.88 -28.30 -2.84
CA GLN A 229 46.14 -27.97 -2.15
C GLN A 229 46.14 -28.30 -0.66
N GLU A 230 45.00 -28.15 0.02
CA GLU A 230 44.90 -28.29 1.47
C GLU A 230 43.65 -29.08 1.90
N PRO A 231 43.52 -30.36 1.49
CA PRO A 231 42.27 -31.10 1.60
C PRO A 231 41.77 -31.22 3.05
N ARG A 232 42.65 -31.55 4.01
CA ARG A 232 42.29 -31.70 5.43
C ARG A 232 41.74 -30.40 6.03
N ARG A 233 42.37 -29.26 5.74
CA ARG A 233 41.99 -27.95 6.29
C ARG A 233 40.72 -27.42 5.62
N MET A 234 40.66 -27.49 4.30
CA MET A 234 39.62 -26.86 3.51
C MET A 234 38.32 -27.68 3.48
N PHE A 235 38.38 -29.01 3.55
CA PHE A 235 37.19 -29.86 3.60
C PHE A 235 36.33 -29.54 4.82
N GLY A 236 36.90 -29.57 6.04
CA GLY A 236 36.16 -29.25 7.27
C GLY A 236 35.64 -27.81 7.32
N ARG A 237 36.39 -26.86 6.75
CA ARG A 237 35.92 -25.47 6.62
C ARG A 237 34.73 -25.36 5.67
N TYR A 238 34.80 -25.97 4.49
CA TYR A 238 33.77 -25.87 3.47
C TYR A 238 32.50 -26.63 3.83
N THR A 239 32.59 -27.84 4.40
CA THR A 239 31.40 -28.57 4.87
C THR A 239 30.62 -27.76 5.92
N LYS A 240 31.31 -27.11 6.86
CA LYS A 240 30.68 -26.26 7.87
C LYS A 240 30.13 -24.94 7.31
N THR A 241 30.93 -24.22 6.50
CA THR A 241 30.55 -22.89 6.02
C THR A 241 29.58 -22.94 4.84
N ASN A 242 29.77 -23.82 3.87
CA ASN A 242 28.88 -23.90 2.71
C ASN A 242 27.50 -24.47 3.09
N THR A 243 27.42 -25.45 4.00
CA THR A 243 26.11 -25.94 4.49
C THR A 243 25.30 -24.83 5.16
N LYS A 244 25.93 -24.04 6.04
CA LYS A 244 25.29 -22.86 6.65
C LYS A 244 24.92 -21.81 5.60
N TYR A 245 25.79 -21.58 4.62
CA TYR A 245 25.51 -20.64 3.54
C TYR A 245 24.31 -21.06 2.69
N VAL A 246 24.17 -22.35 2.35
CA VAL A 246 22.99 -22.89 1.67
C VAL A 246 21.73 -22.70 2.52
N PHE A 247 21.80 -22.97 3.83
CA PHE A 247 20.68 -22.70 4.74
C PHE A 247 20.29 -21.20 4.74
N TYR A 248 21.27 -20.29 4.79
CA TYR A 248 21.01 -18.86 4.72
C TYR A 248 20.51 -18.43 3.33
N LEU A 249 20.97 -19.04 2.24
CA LEU A 249 20.44 -18.82 0.89
C LEU A 249 18.98 -19.25 0.81
N LEU A 250 18.63 -20.41 1.34
CA LEU A 250 17.22 -20.86 1.41
C LEU A 250 16.39 -19.90 2.26
N LYS A 251 16.93 -19.43 3.39
CA LYS A 251 16.27 -18.42 4.24
C LYS A 251 16.11 -17.05 3.56
N GLU A 252 17.05 -16.68 2.69
CA GLU A 252 16.96 -15.47 1.87
C GLU A 252 15.94 -15.67 0.74
N ALA A 253 15.89 -16.86 0.12
CA ALA A 253 14.99 -17.23 -0.99
C ALA A 253 13.53 -17.25 -0.54
N VAL A 254 13.33 -17.71 0.69
CA VAL A 254 12.04 -17.65 1.33
C VAL A 254 11.94 -16.29 2.03
N ASP A 255 11.63 -15.26 1.22
CA ASP A 255 11.41 -13.89 1.69
C ASP A 255 10.64 -13.91 3.02
N ARG A 256 11.30 -13.48 4.11
CA ARG A 256 10.69 -13.51 5.45
C ARG A 256 9.35 -12.77 5.44
N ALA A 257 9.19 -11.74 4.62
CA ALA A 257 7.93 -11.02 4.49
C ALA A 257 6.85 -11.89 3.81
N ARG A 258 7.20 -12.60 2.73
CA ARG A 258 6.28 -13.52 2.03
C ARG A 258 5.88 -14.72 2.89
N LEU A 259 6.81 -15.26 3.66
CA LEU A 259 6.60 -16.40 4.56
C LEU A 259 5.74 -16.01 5.77
N HIS A 260 6.02 -14.85 6.33
CA HIS A 260 5.22 -14.23 7.38
C HIS A 260 3.81 -13.91 6.88
N TRP A 261 3.69 -13.29 5.70
CA TRP A 261 2.40 -13.05 5.04
C TRP A 261 1.63 -14.35 4.80
N LEU A 262 2.28 -15.39 4.24
CA LEU A 262 1.64 -16.67 3.95
C LEU A 262 1.16 -17.36 5.24
N PHE A 263 1.98 -17.35 6.29
CA PHE A 263 1.61 -17.89 7.59
C PHE A 263 0.38 -17.18 8.17
N HIS A 264 0.40 -15.85 8.20
CA HIS A 264 -0.74 -15.06 8.69
C HIS A 264 -1.98 -15.21 7.81
N ARG A 265 -1.80 -15.34 6.49
CA ARG A 265 -2.89 -15.60 5.54
C ARG A 265 -3.51 -16.97 5.78
N LEU A 266 -2.71 -18.03 5.88
CA LEU A 266 -3.19 -19.39 6.15
C LEU A 266 -3.91 -19.47 7.51
N ARG A 267 -3.37 -18.82 8.53
CA ARG A 267 -3.99 -18.75 9.87
C ARG A 267 -5.35 -18.03 9.88
N ALA A 268 -5.55 -17.07 8.97
CA ALA A 268 -6.81 -16.35 8.83
C ALA A 268 -7.86 -17.11 7.99
N MET A 269 -7.49 -18.19 7.30
CA MET A 269 -8.40 -18.95 6.43
C MET A 269 -8.97 -20.18 7.14
N GLY A 270 -10.27 -20.42 6.99
CA GLY A 270 -10.89 -21.69 7.38
C GLY A 270 -10.54 -22.83 6.40
N GLY A 271 -10.66 -24.09 6.82
CA GLY A 271 -10.31 -25.25 5.97
C GLY A 271 -11.05 -25.29 4.62
N ARG A 272 -12.33 -24.88 4.60
CA ARG A 272 -13.11 -24.75 3.34
C ARG A 272 -12.55 -23.67 2.42
N GLU A 273 -12.06 -22.56 2.97
CA GLU A 273 -11.41 -21.52 2.18
C GLU A 273 -10.09 -22.02 1.58
N VAL A 274 -9.27 -22.75 2.34
CA VAL A 274 -8.02 -23.33 1.83
C VAL A 274 -8.29 -24.24 0.63
N LEU A 275 -9.28 -25.14 0.75
CA LEU A 275 -9.72 -26.00 -0.35
C LEU A 275 -10.19 -25.19 -1.57
N HIS A 276 -10.96 -24.12 -1.34
CA HIS A 276 -11.39 -23.22 -2.40
C HIS A 276 -10.21 -22.54 -3.11
N ARG A 277 -9.21 -22.02 -2.38
CA ARG A 277 -8.01 -21.40 -2.96
C ARG A 277 -7.15 -22.39 -3.73
N LEU A 278 -7.04 -23.63 -3.26
CA LEU A 278 -6.35 -24.71 -3.99
C LEU A 278 -7.08 -25.04 -5.30
N LYS A 279 -8.42 -25.19 -5.25
CA LYS A 279 -9.24 -25.39 -6.45
C LYS A 279 -9.11 -24.21 -7.42
N GLU A 280 -9.19 -22.98 -6.92
CA GLU A 280 -9.01 -21.76 -7.70
C GLU A 280 -7.62 -21.73 -8.37
N HIS A 281 -6.55 -22.04 -7.63
CA HIS A 281 -5.19 -22.10 -8.17
C HIS A 281 -5.04 -23.17 -9.25
N LEU A 282 -5.63 -24.36 -9.07
CA LEU A 282 -5.66 -25.40 -10.08
C LEU A 282 -6.43 -24.95 -11.33
N LEU A 283 -7.61 -24.33 -11.16
CA LEU A 283 -8.42 -23.81 -12.26
C LEU A 283 -7.67 -22.74 -13.06
N LYS A 284 -6.94 -21.84 -12.39
CA LYS A 284 -6.09 -20.84 -13.02
C LYS A 284 -4.94 -21.50 -13.80
N SER A 285 -4.30 -22.49 -13.21
CA SER A 285 -3.20 -23.24 -13.84
C SER A 285 -3.66 -24.00 -15.10
N ILE A 286 -4.85 -24.62 -15.06
CA ILE A 286 -5.47 -25.26 -16.23
C ILE A 286 -5.79 -24.19 -17.29
N SER A 287 -6.36 -23.07 -16.87
CA SER A 287 -6.78 -22.01 -17.79
C SER A 287 -5.60 -21.30 -18.45
N ALA A 288 -4.46 -21.21 -17.79
CA ALA A 288 -3.22 -20.67 -18.37
C ALA A 288 -2.69 -21.51 -19.56
N ARG A 289 -3.11 -22.77 -19.69
CA ARG A 289 -2.71 -23.69 -20.76
C ARG A 289 -3.81 -23.92 -21.81
N LYS A 290 -4.97 -23.29 -21.64
CA LYS A 290 -6.11 -23.43 -22.55
C LYS A 290 -6.35 -22.14 -23.32
N THR A 291 -6.67 -22.28 -24.59
CA THR A 291 -7.25 -21.21 -25.39
C THR A 291 -8.76 -21.30 -25.28
N TYR A 292 -9.40 -20.25 -24.77
CA TYR A 292 -10.85 -20.15 -24.74
C TYR A 292 -11.31 -19.41 -26.00
N ALA A 293 -12.16 -20.05 -26.79
CA ALA A 293 -12.84 -19.42 -27.91
C ALA A 293 -14.25 -19.00 -27.47
N PHE A 294 -14.61 -17.78 -27.81
CA PHE A 294 -15.96 -17.24 -27.61
C PHE A 294 -16.49 -16.91 -29.00
N PRO A 295 -17.28 -17.83 -29.61
CA PRO A 295 -17.74 -17.65 -30.98
C PRO A 295 -18.70 -16.47 -31.06
N ALA A 296 -18.83 -15.90 -32.27
CA ALA A 296 -19.83 -14.89 -32.58
C ALA A 296 -21.21 -15.37 -32.15
N VAL A 297 -21.88 -14.56 -31.33
CA VAL A 297 -23.26 -14.78 -30.92
C VAL A 297 -24.11 -13.73 -31.61
N LYS A 298 -25.26 -14.15 -32.14
CA LYS A 298 -26.26 -13.26 -32.74
C LYS A 298 -27.33 -12.91 -31.70
N GLY A 299 -27.77 -11.66 -31.72
CA GLY A 299 -28.89 -11.18 -30.91
C GLY A 299 -28.83 -9.66 -30.70
N SER A 300 -29.76 -9.16 -29.90
CA SER A 300 -29.75 -7.76 -29.45
C SER A 300 -28.66 -7.51 -28.42
N LEU A 301 -28.09 -6.31 -28.40
CA LEU A 301 -27.14 -5.92 -27.35
C LEU A 301 -27.90 -5.62 -26.06
N PRO A 302 -27.44 -6.10 -24.88
CA PRO A 302 -28.10 -5.78 -23.62
C PRO A 302 -27.99 -4.28 -23.31
N ALA A 303 -29.11 -3.68 -22.92
CA ALA A 303 -29.20 -2.29 -22.49
C ALA A 303 -29.88 -2.22 -21.12
N LEU A 304 -29.49 -1.26 -20.29
CA LEU A 304 -30.24 -0.95 -19.07
C LEU A 304 -31.61 -0.34 -19.44
N PRO A 305 -32.70 -0.68 -18.73
CA PRO A 305 -33.99 -0.05 -18.94
C PRO A 305 -33.91 1.47 -18.73
N LEU A 306 -34.45 2.22 -19.69
CA LEU A 306 -34.46 3.69 -19.70
C LEU A 306 -35.85 4.18 -20.11
N GLU A 307 -36.43 5.11 -19.34
CA GLU A 307 -37.69 5.77 -19.67
C GLU A 307 -37.42 7.16 -20.25
N ASP A 308 -37.83 7.41 -21.50
CA ASP A 308 -37.48 8.65 -22.23
C ASP A 308 -38.06 9.92 -21.57
N SER A 309 -39.27 9.85 -21.01
CA SER A 309 -39.90 10.98 -20.31
C SER A 309 -39.08 11.44 -19.11
N GLN A 310 -38.41 10.51 -18.43
CA GLN A 310 -37.59 10.77 -17.25
C GLN A 310 -36.18 11.19 -17.61
N PHE A 311 -35.66 10.63 -18.72
CA PHE A 311 -34.39 11.03 -19.30
C PHE A 311 -34.35 12.53 -19.56
N GLU A 312 -35.38 13.09 -20.20
CA GLU A 312 -35.47 14.53 -20.49
C GLU A 312 -35.40 15.41 -19.23
N VAL A 313 -36.00 14.97 -18.12
CA VAL A 313 -35.99 15.73 -16.87
C VAL A 313 -34.58 15.76 -16.26
N ILE A 314 -33.93 14.60 -16.15
CA ILE A 314 -32.58 14.51 -15.56
C ILE A 314 -31.54 15.15 -16.48
N ALA A 315 -31.69 15.00 -17.79
CA ALA A 315 -30.78 15.56 -18.78
C ALA A 315 -30.71 17.09 -18.72
N LYS A 316 -31.85 17.77 -18.53
CA LYS A 316 -31.88 19.24 -18.37
C LYS A 316 -30.93 19.74 -17.28
N THR A 317 -30.82 19.00 -16.17
CA THR A 317 -29.96 19.40 -15.05
C THR A 317 -28.54 18.87 -15.16
N CYS A 318 -28.35 17.67 -15.70
CA CYS A 318 -27.03 17.02 -15.74
C CYS A 318 -26.22 17.33 -17.01
N ALA A 319 -26.85 17.81 -18.09
CA ALA A 319 -26.20 18.07 -19.37
C ALA A 319 -24.96 18.97 -19.30
N PRO A 320 -24.87 20.02 -18.45
CA PRO A 320 -23.65 20.80 -18.32
C PRO A 320 -22.45 19.96 -17.84
N ALA A 321 -22.67 19.06 -16.88
CA ALA A 321 -21.64 18.15 -16.39
C ALA A 321 -21.22 17.15 -17.47
N TRP A 322 -22.18 16.63 -18.24
CA TRP A 322 -21.90 15.73 -19.35
C TRP A 322 -21.13 16.41 -20.48
N GLN A 323 -21.48 17.66 -20.79
CA GLN A 323 -20.78 18.51 -21.77
C GLN A 323 -19.31 18.69 -21.37
N LYS A 324 -19.05 19.02 -20.11
CA LYS A 324 -17.68 19.14 -19.58
C LYS A 324 -16.91 17.83 -19.74
N ALA A 325 -17.51 16.70 -19.33
CA ALA A 325 -16.88 15.39 -19.46
C ALA A 325 -16.54 15.05 -20.93
N ALA A 326 -17.44 15.37 -21.86
CA ALA A 326 -17.22 15.18 -23.29
C ALA A 326 -16.09 16.07 -23.83
N GLU A 327 -16.02 17.33 -23.43
CA GLU A 327 -14.96 18.26 -23.84
C GLU A 327 -13.59 17.85 -23.30
N ASP A 328 -13.52 17.43 -22.03
CA ASP A 328 -12.28 16.95 -21.43
C ASP A 328 -11.79 15.69 -22.15
N PHE A 329 -12.69 14.73 -22.41
CA PHE A 329 -12.32 13.50 -23.10
C PHE A 329 -11.87 13.75 -24.55
N LYS A 330 -12.53 14.66 -25.30
CA LYS A 330 -12.10 15.07 -26.64
C LYS A 330 -10.70 15.72 -26.65
N LYS A 331 -10.30 16.35 -25.54
CA LYS A 331 -8.96 16.93 -25.33
C LYS A 331 -7.97 15.92 -24.74
N ASP A 332 -8.30 14.63 -24.76
CA ASP A 332 -7.51 13.53 -24.19
C ASP A 332 -7.29 13.66 -22.68
N ARG A 333 -8.15 14.41 -21.96
CA ARG A 333 -8.06 14.58 -20.52
C ARG A 333 -8.99 13.60 -19.81
N PHE A 334 -8.45 12.88 -18.85
CA PHE A 334 -9.20 11.98 -17.96
C PHE A 334 -8.91 12.33 -16.51
N SER A 335 -9.96 12.51 -15.70
CA SER A 335 -9.79 12.77 -14.26
C SER A 335 -10.39 11.64 -13.43
N ALA A 336 -9.59 11.10 -12.52
CA ALA A 336 -10.02 10.15 -11.49
C ALA A 336 -8.97 10.06 -10.39
N LEU A 337 -9.36 9.54 -9.21
CA LEU A 337 -8.43 9.23 -8.11
C LEU A 337 -7.55 10.44 -7.74
N GLY A 338 -8.16 11.63 -7.73
CA GLY A 338 -7.50 12.89 -7.39
C GLY A 338 -6.50 13.42 -8.43
N LYS A 339 -6.49 12.89 -9.65
CA LYS A 339 -5.55 13.26 -10.71
C LYS A 339 -6.27 13.57 -12.01
N THR A 340 -5.68 14.44 -12.83
CA THR A 340 -6.01 14.60 -14.24
C THR A 340 -4.81 14.13 -15.05
N VAL A 341 -5.05 13.23 -15.99
CA VAL A 341 -4.03 12.57 -16.82
C VAL A 341 -4.40 12.65 -18.30
N PHE A 342 -3.41 12.41 -19.15
CA PHE A 342 -3.62 12.26 -20.60
C PHE A 342 -3.57 10.80 -20.96
N LEU A 343 -4.60 10.28 -21.65
CA LEU A 343 -4.67 8.85 -21.96
C LEU A 343 -3.78 8.49 -23.15
N GLY A 344 -3.55 9.42 -24.06
CA GLY A 344 -2.85 9.18 -25.30
C GLY A 344 -3.72 8.48 -26.35
N GLN A 345 -3.15 8.28 -27.52
CA GLN A 345 -3.84 7.74 -28.70
C GLN A 345 -3.41 6.30 -29.01
N GLY A 346 -4.29 5.54 -29.68
CA GLY A 346 -3.99 4.19 -30.15
C GLY A 346 -4.20 3.08 -29.11
N GLY A 347 -3.96 1.83 -29.51
CA GLY A 347 -4.29 0.65 -28.71
C GLY A 347 -3.45 0.44 -27.45
N THR A 348 -2.22 0.95 -27.43
CA THR A 348 -1.30 0.84 -26.28
C THR A 348 -1.76 1.65 -25.07
N ARG A 349 -2.63 2.66 -25.26
CA ARG A 349 -3.17 3.49 -24.16
C ARG A 349 -3.88 2.66 -23.11
N TRP A 350 -4.56 1.58 -23.51
CA TRP A 350 -5.30 0.74 -22.57
C TRP A 350 -4.40 0.06 -21.55
N HIS A 351 -3.14 -0.19 -21.88
CA HIS A 351 -2.20 -0.86 -20.98
C HIS A 351 -1.20 0.10 -20.36
N THR A 352 -1.22 1.37 -20.76
CA THR A 352 -0.30 2.37 -20.21
C THR A 352 -0.90 2.92 -18.93
N ASP A 353 -0.15 2.81 -17.83
CA ASP A 353 -0.49 3.47 -16.58
C ASP A 353 -0.41 4.99 -16.82
N PRO A 354 -1.53 5.73 -16.73
CA PRO A 354 -1.59 7.10 -17.21
C PRO A 354 -0.87 8.10 -16.28
N VAL A 355 -0.32 7.62 -15.16
CA VAL A 355 0.34 8.44 -14.15
C VAL A 355 1.85 8.21 -14.16
N SER A 356 2.28 6.96 -14.28
CA SER A 356 3.69 6.56 -14.33
C SER A 356 4.23 6.37 -15.75
N GLU A 357 3.34 6.38 -16.75
CA GLU A 357 3.63 6.16 -18.17
C GLU A 357 4.26 4.79 -18.48
N LYS A 358 4.31 3.88 -17.49
CA LYS A 358 4.77 2.51 -17.68
C LYS A 358 3.65 1.64 -18.22
N THR A 359 3.99 0.70 -19.10
CA THR A 359 3.01 -0.19 -19.73
C THR A 359 2.89 -1.52 -18.98
N TRP A 360 1.65 -1.92 -18.69
CA TRP A 360 1.28 -3.24 -18.20
C TRP A 360 1.38 -4.29 -19.32
N PRO A 361 1.70 -5.56 -19.01
CA PRO A 361 1.74 -6.60 -20.04
C PRO A 361 0.35 -6.84 -20.66
N SER A 362 0.21 -6.70 -21.99
CA SER A 362 -1.07 -6.86 -22.70
C SER A 362 -1.36 -8.31 -23.10
N GLU A 363 -0.34 -9.08 -23.47
CA GLU A 363 -0.49 -10.47 -23.97
C GLU A 363 -0.34 -11.54 -22.89
N THR A 364 0.03 -11.14 -21.67
CA THR A 364 0.24 -12.08 -20.56
C THR A 364 -1.09 -12.59 -20.04
N PHE A 365 -1.18 -13.89 -19.74
CA PHE A 365 -2.34 -14.47 -19.06
C PHE A 365 -2.66 -13.69 -17.78
N CYS A 366 -3.90 -13.22 -17.63
CA CYS A 366 -4.27 -12.18 -16.67
C CYS A 366 -3.90 -12.51 -15.21
N HIS A 367 -3.93 -13.78 -14.81
CA HIS A 367 -3.57 -14.20 -13.45
C HIS A 367 -2.06 -14.35 -13.20
N HIS A 368 -1.22 -14.25 -14.23
CA HIS A 368 0.24 -14.22 -14.09
C HIS A 368 0.80 -12.81 -13.96
N ILE A 369 -0.02 -11.77 -14.15
CA ILE A 369 0.41 -10.38 -14.03
C ILE A 369 0.55 -10.03 -12.55
N PRO A 370 1.78 -9.69 -12.07
CA PRO A 370 2.04 -9.47 -10.65
C PRO A 370 1.68 -8.03 -10.23
N TYR A 371 0.45 -7.59 -10.49
CA TYR A 371 0.05 -6.18 -10.31
C TYR A 371 0.14 -5.66 -8.87
N ARG A 372 0.21 -6.56 -7.88
CA ARG A 372 0.37 -6.18 -6.46
C ARG A 372 1.82 -5.93 -6.03
N THR A 373 2.79 -6.32 -6.86
CA THR A 373 4.22 -6.25 -6.56
C THR A 373 5.03 -5.64 -7.71
N ALA A 374 4.36 -5.17 -8.77
CA ALA A 374 5.02 -4.55 -9.91
C ALA A 374 5.62 -3.18 -9.52
N GLU A 375 6.67 -2.77 -10.24
CA GLU A 375 7.28 -1.43 -10.11
C GLU A 375 6.48 -0.32 -10.83
N VAL A 376 5.34 -0.67 -11.42
CA VAL A 376 4.31 0.25 -11.93
C VAL A 376 3.50 0.73 -10.71
N ARG A 377 2.86 1.91 -10.76
CA ARG A 377 2.18 2.54 -9.61
C ARG A 377 0.92 1.74 -9.19
N ASP A 378 -0.11 2.40 -8.65
CA ASP A 378 -1.29 1.70 -8.16
C ASP A 378 -2.13 1.20 -9.33
N ILE A 379 -2.45 -0.09 -9.35
CA ILE A 379 -3.17 -0.72 -10.45
C ILE A 379 -4.53 -0.06 -10.74
N LYS A 380 -5.11 0.63 -9.76
CA LYS A 380 -6.33 1.42 -9.91
C LYS A 380 -6.21 2.45 -11.04
N ASP A 381 -5.05 3.07 -11.23
CA ASP A 381 -4.86 4.14 -12.22
C ASP A 381 -5.19 3.65 -13.65
N VAL A 382 -4.88 2.40 -14.00
CA VAL A 382 -5.20 1.82 -15.32
C VAL A 382 -6.60 1.16 -15.35
N TRP A 383 -7.04 0.55 -14.26
CA TRP A 383 -8.36 -0.09 -14.21
C TRP A 383 -9.51 0.92 -14.28
N GLU A 384 -9.33 2.11 -13.70
CA GLU A 384 -10.36 3.16 -13.66
C GLU A 384 -10.78 3.59 -15.08
N VAL A 385 -9.81 3.75 -15.98
CA VAL A 385 -10.07 4.04 -17.40
C VAL A 385 -10.82 2.89 -18.05
N ALA A 386 -10.38 1.66 -17.76
CA ALA A 386 -10.86 0.47 -18.42
C ALA A 386 -12.27 0.03 -17.96
N ARG A 387 -12.79 0.57 -16.85
CA ARG A 387 -14.22 0.42 -16.51
C ARG A 387 -15.15 1.03 -17.56
N LEU A 388 -14.65 1.93 -18.40
CA LEU A 388 -15.41 2.64 -19.45
C LEU A 388 -16.55 3.52 -18.92
N GLN A 389 -16.56 3.81 -17.62
CA GLN A 389 -17.61 4.63 -16.98
C GLN A 389 -17.64 6.07 -17.48
N HIS A 390 -16.50 6.58 -17.95
CA HIS A 390 -16.40 7.91 -18.55
C HIS A 390 -17.20 8.02 -19.86
N LEU A 391 -17.55 6.91 -20.53
CA LEU A 391 -18.37 6.94 -21.74
C LEU A 391 -19.86 7.13 -21.44
N ILE A 392 -20.32 6.83 -20.21
CA ILE A 392 -21.73 6.94 -19.82
C ILE A 392 -22.26 8.39 -19.97
N PRO A 393 -21.61 9.43 -19.41
CA PRO A 393 -22.08 10.81 -19.60
C PRO A 393 -21.97 11.28 -21.05
N LEU A 394 -20.96 10.85 -21.82
CA LEU A 394 -20.85 11.15 -23.25
C LEU A 394 -22.01 10.55 -24.05
N ALA A 395 -22.37 9.31 -23.74
CA ALA A 395 -23.49 8.61 -24.34
C ALA A 395 -24.83 9.29 -24.01
N ALA A 396 -25.04 9.67 -22.74
CA ALA A 396 -26.22 10.41 -22.32
C ALA A 396 -26.32 11.78 -23.03
N LEU A 397 -25.22 12.52 -23.12
CA LEU A 397 -25.18 13.79 -23.87
C LEU A 397 -25.48 13.58 -25.36
N SER A 398 -24.97 12.50 -25.95
CA SER A 398 -25.22 12.18 -27.37
C SER A 398 -26.71 11.98 -27.64
N LYS A 399 -27.43 11.28 -26.75
CA LYS A 399 -28.88 11.13 -26.85
C LYS A 399 -29.61 12.46 -26.65
N TYR A 400 -29.22 13.24 -25.63
CA TYR A 400 -29.89 14.50 -25.29
C TYR A 400 -29.73 15.58 -26.36
N LYS A 401 -28.61 15.59 -27.08
CA LYS A 401 -28.29 16.59 -28.11
C LYS A 401 -28.42 16.07 -29.54
N ASP A 402 -28.85 14.81 -29.72
CA ASP A 402 -28.79 14.09 -31.00
C ASP A 402 -27.41 14.22 -31.69
N ASN A 403 -26.33 14.02 -30.91
CA ASN A 403 -24.97 14.23 -31.37
C ASN A 403 -24.35 12.94 -31.90
N GLN A 404 -24.34 12.80 -33.23
CA GLN A 404 -23.80 11.63 -33.92
C GLN A 404 -22.27 11.45 -33.77
N GLU A 405 -21.52 12.54 -33.59
CA GLU A 405 -20.07 12.48 -33.34
C GLU A 405 -19.77 11.81 -32.00
N LEU A 406 -20.50 12.18 -30.94
CA LEU A 406 -20.36 11.55 -29.63
C LEU A 406 -20.84 10.10 -29.63
N LYS A 407 -21.91 9.79 -30.38
CA LYS A 407 -22.40 8.42 -30.60
C LYS A 407 -21.28 7.55 -31.21
N LEU A 408 -20.65 8.04 -32.27
CA LEU A 408 -19.53 7.38 -32.95
C LEU A 408 -18.30 7.26 -32.04
N LEU A 409 -17.99 8.28 -31.25
CA LEU A 409 -16.88 8.25 -30.29
C LEU A 409 -17.07 7.14 -29.25
N CYS A 410 -18.23 7.08 -28.60
CA CYS A 410 -18.55 6.02 -27.63
C CYS A 410 -18.42 4.63 -28.24
N LYS A 411 -18.97 4.42 -29.45
CA LYS A 411 -18.81 3.16 -30.17
C LYS A 411 -17.35 2.81 -30.44
N THR A 412 -16.59 3.78 -30.96
CA THR A 412 -15.17 3.59 -31.34
C THR A 412 -14.32 3.23 -30.13
N GLU A 413 -14.56 3.87 -29.00
CA GLU A 413 -13.89 3.59 -27.73
C GLU A 413 -14.17 2.17 -27.22
N ILE A 414 -15.43 1.72 -27.27
CA ILE A 414 -15.81 0.35 -26.89
C ILE A 414 -15.12 -0.68 -27.78
N LEU A 415 -15.17 -0.51 -29.10
CA LEU A 415 -14.57 -1.44 -30.05
C LEU A 415 -13.03 -1.45 -29.93
N SER A 416 -12.42 -0.28 -29.71
CA SER A 416 -10.98 -0.14 -29.44
C SER A 416 -10.59 -0.91 -28.18
N PHE A 417 -11.36 -0.78 -27.10
CA PHE A 417 -11.11 -1.51 -25.87
C PHE A 417 -11.17 -3.02 -26.11
N ILE A 418 -12.23 -3.53 -26.73
CA ILE A 418 -12.40 -4.98 -26.96
C ILE A 418 -11.28 -5.54 -27.84
N LYS A 419 -10.90 -4.83 -28.91
CA LYS A 419 -9.83 -5.24 -29.83
C LYS A 419 -8.47 -5.41 -29.13
N HIS A 420 -8.12 -4.51 -28.21
CA HIS A 420 -6.80 -4.49 -27.57
C HIS A 420 -6.75 -5.17 -26.20
N ASN A 421 -7.88 -5.72 -25.73
CA ASN A 421 -8.00 -6.39 -24.44
C ASN A 421 -8.69 -7.75 -24.60
N PRO A 422 -8.08 -8.69 -25.34
CA PRO A 422 -8.67 -10.00 -25.59
C PRO A 422 -8.94 -10.76 -24.29
N PRO A 423 -9.99 -11.60 -24.23
CA PRO A 423 -10.32 -12.38 -23.05
C PRO A 423 -9.14 -13.12 -22.44
N TYR A 424 -9.07 -13.11 -21.09
CA TYR A 424 -8.02 -13.77 -20.29
C TYR A 424 -6.59 -13.23 -20.45
N LYS A 425 -6.38 -12.17 -21.23
CA LYS A 425 -5.08 -11.55 -21.42
C LYS A 425 -5.05 -10.13 -20.88
N GLY A 426 -3.87 -9.72 -20.43
CA GLY A 426 -3.67 -8.37 -19.95
C GLY A 426 -4.29 -8.10 -18.58
N VAL A 427 -3.97 -6.93 -18.07
CA VAL A 427 -4.28 -6.58 -16.67
C VAL A 427 -5.77 -6.36 -16.42
N HIS A 428 -6.52 -6.03 -17.47
CA HIS A 428 -7.95 -5.77 -17.43
C HIS A 428 -8.83 -6.99 -17.20
N TRP A 429 -8.26 -8.19 -17.35
CA TRP A 429 -8.95 -9.47 -17.10
C TRP A 429 -8.58 -10.12 -15.76
N SER A 430 -7.92 -9.38 -14.86
CA SER A 430 -7.32 -9.95 -13.64
C SER A 430 -8.16 -9.78 -12.37
N SER A 431 -9.26 -9.02 -12.42
CA SER A 431 -10.11 -8.68 -11.27
C SER A 431 -11.60 -8.70 -11.63
N GLY A 432 -12.42 -9.41 -10.85
CA GLY A 432 -13.84 -9.63 -11.14
C GLY A 432 -14.72 -8.39 -11.02
N ILE A 433 -14.51 -7.59 -9.97
CA ILE A 433 -15.22 -6.30 -9.81
C ILE A 433 -15.03 -5.39 -11.04
N GLU A 434 -13.83 -5.38 -11.62
CA GLU A 434 -13.50 -4.57 -12.80
C GLU A 434 -14.18 -5.07 -14.07
N LEU A 435 -14.43 -6.38 -14.17
CA LEU A 435 -15.22 -6.97 -15.26
C LEU A 435 -16.70 -6.63 -15.10
N ALA A 436 -17.22 -6.73 -13.88
CA ALA A 436 -18.62 -6.47 -13.60
C ALA A 436 -19.00 -5.00 -13.80
N LEU A 437 -18.19 -4.05 -13.32
CA LEU A 437 -18.42 -2.62 -13.53
C LEU A 437 -18.37 -2.24 -15.02
N ARG A 438 -17.50 -2.90 -15.79
CA ARG A 438 -17.42 -2.71 -17.25
C ARG A 438 -18.66 -3.23 -17.96
N LEU A 439 -19.20 -4.39 -17.54
CA LEU A 439 -20.48 -4.90 -18.05
C LEU A 439 -21.60 -3.87 -17.83
N ILE A 440 -21.71 -3.33 -16.61
CA ILE A 440 -22.71 -2.30 -16.28
C ILE A 440 -22.52 -1.06 -17.14
N SER A 441 -21.28 -0.60 -17.31
CA SER A 441 -20.98 0.58 -18.13
C SER A 441 -21.33 0.37 -19.60
N LEU A 442 -21.04 -0.80 -20.17
CA LEU A 442 -21.39 -1.14 -21.54
C LEU A 442 -22.92 -1.15 -21.74
N MET A 443 -23.67 -1.80 -20.84
CA MET A 443 -25.14 -1.82 -20.90
C MET A 443 -25.75 -0.42 -20.72
N ALA A 444 -25.14 0.43 -19.88
CA ALA A 444 -25.56 1.82 -19.72
C ALA A 444 -25.29 2.65 -20.99
N VAL A 445 -24.12 2.52 -21.60
CA VAL A 445 -23.78 3.24 -22.84
C VAL A 445 -24.72 2.83 -23.97
N VAL A 446 -24.95 1.52 -24.16
CA VAL A 446 -25.89 1.00 -25.18
C VAL A 446 -27.32 1.51 -24.96
N SER A 447 -27.76 1.71 -23.71
CA SER A 447 -29.09 2.28 -23.44
C SER A 447 -29.29 3.70 -23.97
N PHE A 448 -28.20 4.46 -24.15
CA PHE A 448 -28.25 5.82 -24.68
C PHE A 448 -27.97 5.88 -26.18
N ILE A 449 -26.95 5.17 -26.67
CA ILE A 449 -26.59 5.23 -28.09
C ILE A 449 -27.39 4.25 -28.96
N GLY A 450 -28.07 3.27 -28.38
CA GLY A 450 -28.83 2.26 -29.11
C GLY A 450 -27.95 1.22 -29.82
N GLU A 451 -28.52 0.03 -30.02
CA GLU A 451 -27.81 -1.08 -30.68
C GLU A 451 -27.68 -0.90 -32.20
N ASP A 452 -28.57 -0.10 -32.80
CA ASP A 452 -28.56 0.34 -34.20
C ASP A 452 -27.28 1.12 -34.56
N SER A 453 -26.59 1.64 -33.55
CA SER A 453 -25.30 2.29 -33.70
C SER A 453 -24.19 1.34 -34.17
N PHE A 454 -24.38 0.02 -34.01
CA PHE A 454 -23.42 -1.02 -34.32
C PHE A 454 -23.88 -1.82 -35.54
N SER A 455 -22.95 -2.12 -36.45
CA SER A 455 -23.17 -3.12 -37.50
C SER A 455 -23.28 -4.53 -36.90
N GLU A 456 -23.85 -5.47 -37.65
CA GLU A 456 -24.02 -6.85 -37.17
C GLU A 456 -22.70 -7.51 -36.75
N ALA A 457 -21.60 -7.29 -37.50
CA ALA A 457 -20.28 -7.80 -37.13
C ALA A 457 -19.72 -7.16 -35.84
N GLU A 458 -20.00 -5.87 -35.62
CA GLU A 458 -19.63 -5.18 -34.37
C GLU A 458 -20.46 -5.70 -33.20
N LYS A 459 -21.76 -5.97 -33.40
CA LYS A 459 -22.64 -6.59 -32.38
C LYS A 459 -22.12 -7.98 -32.00
N GLU A 460 -21.80 -8.83 -32.98
CA GLU A 460 -21.25 -10.17 -32.74
C GLU A 460 -19.92 -10.10 -31.95
N THR A 461 -19.07 -9.12 -32.24
CA THR A 461 -17.83 -8.86 -31.51
C THR A 461 -18.10 -8.48 -30.05
N LEU A 462 -19.05 -7.57 -29.82
CA LEU A 462 -19.47 -7.17 -28.46
C LEU A 462 -20.05 -8.35 -27.71
N GLN A 463 -20.96 -9.12 -28.30
CA GLN A 463 -21.56 -10.28 -27.65
C GLN A 463 -20.53 -11.36 -27.28
N SER A 464 -19.54 -11.60 -28.14
CA SER A 464 -18.43 -12.52 -27.84
C SER A 464 -17.65 -12.06 -26.61
N SER A 465 -17.40 -10.76 -26.49
CA SER A 465 -16.75 -10.16 -25.31
C SER A 465 -17.63 -10.29 -24.06
N LEU A 466 -18.93 -10.00 -24.16
CA LEU A 466 -19.89 -10.13 -23.05
C LEU A 466 -19.98 -11.57 -22.54
N ALA A 467 -20.05 -12.56 -23.45
CA ALA A 467 -20.02 -13.97 -23.10
C ALA A 467 -18.74 -14.37 -22.37
N ALA A 468 -17.59 -13.82 -22.80
CA ALA A 468 -16.31 -14.03 -22.12
C ALA A 468 -16.28 -13.46 -20.70
N HIS A 469 -16.86 -12.27 -20.49
CA HIS A 469 -17.00 -11.67 -19.16
C HIS A 469 -17.87 -12.56 -18.25
N GLY A 470 -19.05 -12.98 -18.71
CA GLY A 470 -19.94 -13.85 -17.96
C GLY A 470 -19.29 -15.18 -17.59
N PHE A 471 -18.60 -15.81 -18.55
CA PHE A 471 -17.87 -17.05 -18.32
C PHE A 471 -16.74 -16.88 -17.29
N TRP A 472 -15.97 -15.79 -17.36
CA TRP A 472 -14.89 -15.50 -16.42
C TRP A 472 -15.43 -15.27 -15.00
N LEU A 473 -16.44 -14.41 -14.86
CA LEU A 473 -17.03 -14.03 -13.56
C LEU A 473 -17.64 -15.24 -12.85
N TYR A 474 -18.37 -16.08 -13.57
CA TYR A 474 -18.95 -17.30 -13.02
C TYR A 474 -17.86 -18.28 -12.53
N ARG A 475 -16.71 -18.30 -13.21
CA ARG A 475 -15.60 -19.23 -12.95
C ARG A 475 -14.70 -18.82 -11.78
N TYR A 476 -14.51 -17.52 -11.53
CA TYR A 476 -13.60 -17.00 -10.51
C TYR A 476 -14.28 -16.04 -9.51
N PRO A 477 -15.31 -16.50 -8.78
CA PRO A 477 -15.99 -15.65 -7.80
C PRO A 477 -15.11 -15.36 -6.59
N SER A 478 -15.14 -14.13 -6.11
CA SER A 478 -14.46 -13.66 -4.91
C SER A 478 -15.14 -14.20 -3.64
N LYS A 479 -14.88 -15.47 -3.27
CA LYS A 479 -15.49 -16.12 -2.09
C LYS A 479 -14.62 -16.03 -0.82
N TYR A 480 -15.22 -16.40 0.31
CA TYR A 480 -14.59 -16.48 1.64
C TYR A 480 -13.96 -15.15 2.05
N SER A 481 -12.69 -15.10 2.49
CA SER A 481 -12.06 -13.85 2.91
C SER A 481 -11.96 -12.76 1.82
N SER A 482 -12.30 -13.06 0.56
CA SER A 482 -12.42 -12.06 -0.52
C SER A 482 -13.86 -11.66 -0.84
N ALA A 483 -14.85 -12.17 -0.11
CA ALA A 483 -16.28 -11.91 -0.33
C ALA A 483 -16.73 -10.57 0.28
N ASN A 484 -16.03 -9.49 -0.03
CA ASN A 484 -16.42 -8.12 0.32
C ASN A 484 -17.31 -7.53 -0.80
N ASN A 485 -17.33 -6.21 -0.99
CA ASN A 485 -18.00 -5.52 -2.09
C ASN A 485 -17.70 -6.10 -3.48
N HIS A 486 -16.55 -6.77 -3.67
CA HIS A 486 -16.22 -7.46 -4.92
C HIS A 486 -17.25 -8.51 -5.28
N LEU A 487 -17.69 -9.34 -4.32
CA LEU A 487 -18.65 -10.41 -4.61
C LEU A 487 -20.03 -9.86 -4.97
N VAL A 488 -20.44 -8.75 -4.35
CA VAL A 488 -21.70 -8.06 -4.71
C VAL A 488 -21.62 -7.51 -6.14
N ALA A 489 -20.52 -6.84 -6.49
CA ALA A 489 -20.32 -6.32 -7.84
C ALA A 489 -20.27 -7.45 -8.89
N GLU A 490 -19.49 -8.50 -8.66
CA GLU A 490 -19.40 -9.68 -9.53
C GLU A 490 -20.78 -10.34 -9.76
N ALA A 491 -21.55 -10.51 -8.68
CA ALA A 491 -22.90 -11.07 -8.75
C ALA A 491 -23.89 -10.15 -9.46
N ALA A 492 -23.79 -8.84 -9.26
CA ALA A 492 -24.59 -7.83 -9.96
C ALA A 492 -24.32 -7.86 -11.47
N GLY A 493 -23.04 -7.88 -11.88
CA GLY A 493 -22.66 -7.98 -13.29
C GLY A 493 -23.18 -9.25 -13.97
N LEU A 494 -23.05 -10.40 -13.30
CA LEU A 494 -23.59 -11.68 -13.79
C LEU A 494 -25.12 -11.68 -13.87
N TYR A 495 -25.78 -11.14 -12.84
CA TYR A 495 -27.24 -11.08 -12.79
C TYR A 495 -27.80 -10.21 -13.92
N LEU A 496 -27.26 -9.00 -14.09
CA LEU A 496 -27.69 -8.06 -15.12
C LEU A 496 -27.43 -8.62 -16.52
N LEU A 497 -26.23 -9.14 -16.77
CA LEU A 497 -25.89 -9.75 -18.07
C LEU A 497 -26.81 -10.93 -18.40
N GLY A 498 -26.97 -11.87 -17.46
CA GLY A 498 -27.82 -13.04 -17.68
C GLY A 498 -29.30 -12.70 -17.86
N THR A 499 -29.77 -11.61 -17.26
CA THR A 499 -31.17 -11.14 -17.37
C THR A 499 -31.42 -10.37 -18.66
N LEU A 500 -30.49 -9.50 -19.06
CA LEU A 500 -30.64 -8.59 -20.20
C LEU A 500 -30.13 -9.16 -21.52
N ALA A 501 -29.35 -10.25 -21.49
CA ALA A 501 -28.88 -10.96 -22.68
C ALA A 501 -29.21 -12.48 -22.62
N PRO A 502 -30.50 -12.87 -22.58
CA PRO A 502 -30.92 -14.26 -22.41
C PRO A 502 -30.51 -15.20 -23.56
N HIS A 503 -30.15 -14.64 -24.73
CA HIS A 503 -29.67 -15.39 -25.89
C HIS A 503 -28.21 -15.86 -25.74
N LEU A 504 -27.44 -15.32 -24.78
CA LEU A 504 -26.07 -15.79 -24.53
C LEU A 504 -26.09 -17.19 -23.89
N GLY A 505 -25.14 -18.03 -24.29
CA GLY A 505 -24.96 -19.35 -23.68
C GLY A 505 -24.75 -19.23 -22.16
N HIS A 506 -25.54 -19.98 -21.38
CA HIS A 506 -25.57 -19.97 -19.91
C HIS A 506 -26.13 -18.71 -19.23
N ALA A 507 -26.75 -17.78 -19.97
CA ALA A 507 -27.32 -16.55 -19.41
C ALA A 507 -28.26 -16.80 -18.22
N GLU A 508 -29.19 -17.75 -18.35
CA GLU A 508 -30.12 -18.12 -17.26
C GLU A 508 -29.38 -18.62 -16.01
N THR A 509 -28.32 -19.41 -16.19
CA THR A 509 -27.49 -19.91 -15.08
C THR A 509 -26.77 -18.75 -14.38
N TRP A 510 -26.24 -17.78 -15.15
CA TRP A 510 -25.59 -16.59 -14.60
C TRP A 510 -26.58 -15.72 -13.84
N ALA A 511 -27.78 -15.49 -14.40
CA ALA A 511 -28.84 -14.73 -13.75
C ALA A 511 -29.26 -15.38 -12.42
N ALA A 512 -29.52 -16.69 -12.42
CA ALA A 512 -29.90 -17.44 -11.22
C ALA A 512 -28.80 -17.41 -10.15
N TYR A 513 -27.55 -17.63 -10.55
CA TYR A 513 -26.40 -17.64 -9.64
C TYR A 513 -26.12 -16.26 -9.04
N GLY A 514 -26.10 -15.20 -9.87
CA GLY A 514 -25.92 -13.82 -9.43
C GLY A 514 -27.03 -13.39 -8.48
N ARG A 515 -28.30 -13.66 -8.82
CA ARG A 515 -29.45 -13.36 -7.95
C ARG A 515 -29.34 -14.04 -6.59
N GLN A 516 -28.96 -15.32 -6.56
CA GLN A 516 -28.82 -16.06 -5.31
C GLN A 516 -27.73 -15.44 -4.41
N ILE A 517 -26.58 -15.07 -4.98
CA ILE A 517 -25.51 -14.42 -4.22
C ILE A 517 -25.95 -13.06 -3.71
N LEU A 518 -26.58 -12.22 -4.55
CA LEU A 518 -27.07 -10.90 -4.13
C LEU A 518 -28.01 -11.01 -2.92
N ILE A 519 -28.94 -11.97 -2.93
CA ILE A 519 -29.85 -12.20 -1.79
C ILE A 519 -29.07 -12.58 -0.53
N GLN A 520 -28.10 -13.47 -0.64
CA GLN A 520 -27.30 -13.91 0.51
C GLN A 520 -26.37 -12.81 1.04
N GLU A 521 -25.74 -12.06 0.15
CA GLU A 521 -24.79 -11.02 0.53
C GLU A 521 -25.48 -9.76 1.06
N ALA A 522 -26.72 -9.48 0.66
CA ALA A 522 -27.50 -8.41 1.29
C ALA A 522 -27.66 -8.64 2.81
N GLU A 523 -27.91 -9.88 3.24
CA GLU A 523 -28.08 -10.20 4.66
C GLU A 523 -26.75 -10.24 5.44
N LYS A 524 -25.63 -10.53 4.77
CA LYS A 524 -24.31 -10.60 5.39
C LYS A 524 -23.59 -9.26 5.43
N GLN A 525 -23.72 -8.47 4.36
CA GLN A 525 -22.97 -7.23 4.19
C GLN A 525 -23.73 -5.99 4.63
N ILE A 526 -25.05 -6.09 4.82
CA ILE A 526 -25.85 -5.06 5.49
C ILE A 526 -26.44 -5.69 6.75
N TYR A 527 -25.93 -5.28 7.91
CA TYR A 527 -26.39 -5.81 9.19
C TYR A 527 -27.84 -5.44 9.49
N ALA A 528 -28.43 -6.08 10.51
CA ALA A 528 -29.85 -5.87 10.80
C ALA A 528 -30.12 -4.46 11.34
N ASP A 529 -29.09 -3.83 11.90
CA ASP A 529 -29.07 -2.43 12.32
C ASP A 529 -28.77 -1.46 11.17
N GLY A 530 -28.58 -1.96 9.94
CA GLY A 530 -28.38 -1.16 8.73
C GLY A 530 -26.92 -0.83 8.40
N MET A 531 -25.99 -1.05 9.32
CA MET A 531 -24.58 -0.74 9.08
C MET A 531 -23.97 -1.71 8.05
N GLY A 532 -23.13 -1.18 7.17
CA GLY A 532 -22.35 -2.00 6.25
C GLY A 532 -21.27 -2.78 6.99
N ALA A 533 -21.12 -4.06 6.65
CA ALA A 533 -20.22 -4.97 7.34
C ALA A 533 -18.74 -4.61 7.16
N GLU A 534 -18.39 -3.92 6.06
CA GLU A 534 -17.04 -3.41 5.79
C GLU A 534 -16.66 -2.17 6.59
N GLN A 535 -17.61 -1.59 7.35
CA GLN A 535 -17.41 -0.41 8.19
C GLN A 535 -16.89 0.82 7.42
N SER A 536 -17.28 0.94 6.15
CA SER A 536 -17.07 2.12 5.32
C SER A 536 -18.42 2.62 4.80
N PRO A 537 -18.84 3.85 5.13
CA PRO A 537 -20.06 4.44 4.57
C PRO A 537 -20.02 4.49 3.04
N THR A 538 -18.84 4.75 2.45
CA THR A 538 -18.65 4.75 1.00
C THR A 538 -18.85 3.36 0.38
N TYR A 539 -18.28 2.31 0.96
CA TYR A 539 -18.53 0.96 0.43
C TYR A 539 -19.96 0.46 0.68
N THR A 540 -20.59 0.90 1.77
CA THR A 540 -22.02 0.65 2.01
C THR A 540 -22.87 1.28 0.91
N ALA A 541 -22.61 2.54 0.57
CA ALA A 541 -23.27 3.23 -0.53
C ALA A 541 -23.02 2.53 -1.89
N PHE A 542 -21.79 2.08 -2.13
CA PHE A 542 -21.43 1.36 -3.36
C PHE A 542 -22.22 0.05 -3.56
N ILE A 543 -22.33 -0.79 -2.52
CA ILE A 543 -23.12 -2.02 -2.64
C ILE A 543 -24.62 -1.75 -2.73
N ILE A 544 -25.12 -0.69 -2.08
CA ILE A 544 -26.52 -0.25 -2.20
C ILE A 544 -26.84 0.18 -3.62
N GLU A 545 -25.95 0.92 -4.28
CA GLU A 545 -26.13 1.33 -5.69
C GLU A 545 -26.32 0.10 -6.60
N LEU A 546 -25.52 -0.95 -6.40
CA LEU A 546 -25.64 -2.21 -7.13
C LEU A 546 -26.94 -2.98 -6.81
N PHE A 547 -27.32 -3.04 -5.53
CA PHE A 547 -28.57 -3.70 -5.11
C PHE A 547 -29.80 -3.01 -5.70
N LEU A 548 -29.84 -1.68 -5.68
CA LEU A 548 -30.91 -0.90 -6.26
C LEU A 548 -31.00 -1.15 -7.77
N LEU A 549 -29.88 -1.07 -8.49
CA LEU A 549 -29.86 -1.35 -9.93
C LEU A 549 -30.42 -2.75 -10.25
N CYS A 550 -29.94 -3.79 -9.55
CA CYS A 550 -30.40 -5.16 -9.77
C CYS A 550 -31.88 -5.33 -9.41
N ARG A 551 -32.32 -4.71 -8.32
CA ARG A 551 -33.73 -4.70 -7.92
C ARG A 551 -34.61 -4.07 -9.00
N GLN A 552 -34.21 -2.91 -9.53
CA GLN A 552 -35.00 -2.22 -10.56
C GLN A 552 -35.14 -3.04 -11.84
N VAL A 553 -34.07 -3.70 -12.30
CA VAL A 553 -34.13 -4.61 -13.45
C VAL A 553 -34.97 -5.86 -13.14
N GLY A 554 -34.91 -6.37 -11.91
CA GLY A 554 -35.65 -7.55 -11.50
C GLY A 554 -37.15 -7.34 -11.25
N GLU A 555 -37.58 -6.12 -10.91
CA GLU A 555 -38.94 -5.85 -10.41
C GLU A 555 -40.05 -6.25 -11.40
N ALA A 556 -39.82 -6.12 -12.71
CA ALA A 556 -40.82 -6.45 -13.73
C ALA A 556 -40.95 -7.96 -14.00
N ASN A 557 -39.90 -8.75 -13.72
CA ASN A 557 -39.83 -10.17 -14.09
C ASN A 557 -39.81 -11.09 -12.87
N LYS A 558 -38.85 -10.89 -11.97
CA LYS A 558 -38.62 -11.74 -10.79
C LYS A 558 -38.15 -10.87 -9.60
N PRO A 559 -39.07 -10.19 -8.91
CA PRO A 559 -38.76 -9.30 -7.80
C PRO A 559 -37.84 -9.96 -6.76
N PHE A 560 -36.95 -9.17 -6.17
CA PHE A 560 -36.13 -9.63 -5.05
C PHE A 560 -36.98 -9.84 -3.79
N PRO A 561 -36.56 -10.74 -2.86
CA PRO A 561 -37.31 -11.00 -1.64
C PRO A 561 -37.40 -9.74 -0.76
N LYS A 562 -38.46 -9.65 0.05
CA LYS A 562 -38.68 -8.55 1.00
C LYS A 562 -37.51 -8.36 1.98
N SER A 563 -36.74 -9.41 2.28
CA SER A 563 -35.56 -9.32 3.13
C SER A 563 -34.52 -8.34 2.58
N LEU A 564 -34.35 -8.24 1.25
CA LEU A 564 -33.48 -7.23 0.64
C LEU A 564 -34.00 -5.82 0.95
N THR A 565 -35.28 -5.56 0.72
CA THR A 565 -35.90 -4.26 1.03
C THR A 565 -35.73 -3.91 2.50
N THR A 566 -35.93 -4.86 3.42
CA THR A 566 -35.72 -4.63 4.86
C THR A 566 -34.29 -4.21 5.18
N ARG A 567 -33.28 -4.85 4.58
CA ARG A 567 -31.88 -4.45 4.77
C ARG A 567 -31.58 -3.07 4.19
N LEU A 568 -32.09 -2.79 3.00
CA LEU A 568 -31.94 -1.49 2.34
C LEU A 568 -32.61 -0.36 3.13
N THR A 569 -33.80 -0.57 3.69
CA THR A 569 -34.44 0.41 4.58
C THR A 569 -33.62 0.65 5.84
N ALA A 570 -33.11 -0.40 6.49
CA ALA A 570 -32.24 -0.24 7.65
C ALA A 570 -30.97 0.57 7.32
N ALA A 571 -30.35 0.29 6.17
CA ALA A 571 -29.18 1.02 5.70
C ALA A 571 -29.48 2.51 5.42
N ALA A 572 -30.69 2.83 4.93
CA ALA A 572 -31.12 4.22 4.76
C ALA A 572 -31.09 4.99 6.10
N HIS A 573 -31.64 4.39 7.15
CA HIS A 573 -31.62 4.98 8.49
C HIS A 573 -30.20 5.09 9.08
N ALA A 574 -29.35 4.08 8.86
CA ALA A 574 -27.97 4.09 9.31
C ALA A 574 -27.13 5.20 8.62
N LEU A 575 -27.22 5.32 7.29
CA LEU A 575 -26.57 6.40 6.55
C LEU A 575 -27.10 7.78 6.96
N ALA A 576 -28.41 7.91 7.18
CA ALA A 576 -29.01 9.16 7.65
C ALA A 576 -28.45 9.57 9.02
N ALA A 577 -28.28 8.62 9.94
CA ALA A 577 -27.72 8.85 11.26
C ALA A 577 -26.28 9.41 11.20
N LEU A 578 -25.49 8.99 10.20
CA LEU A 578 -24.12 9.44 9.96
C LEU A 578 -24.01 10.75 9.17
N THR A 579 -25.12 11.29 8.64
CA THR A 579 -25.12 12.46 7.75
C THR A 579 -25.44 13.75 8.48
N ASP A 580 -24.55 14.72 8.44
CA ASP A 580 -24.79 16.06 9.02
C ASP A 580 -25.77 16.91 8.18
N SER A 581 -26.12 18.10 8.69
CA SER A 581 -27.03 19.04 8.02
C SER A 581 -26.57 19.53 6.64
N ALA A 582 -25.28 19.47 6.33
CA ALA A 582 -24.73 19.85 5.02
C ALA A 582 -24.53 18.64 4.08
N GLY A 583 -24.85 17.43 4.55
CA GLY A 583 -24.72 16.20 3.77
C GLY A 583 -23.37 15.48 3.92
N HIS A 584 -22.45 15.96 4.77
CA HIS A 584 -21.19 15.26 4.99
C HIS A 584 -21.36 14.06 5.91
N GLN A 585 -20.51 13.05 5.73
CA GLN A 585 -20.41 11.89 6.60
C GLN A 585 -18.95 11.70 7.06
N PRO A 586 -18.73 11.08 8.23
CA PRO A 586 -17.40 10.66 8.64
C PRO A 586 -16.76 9.70 7.62
N LYS A 587 -15.49 9.96 7.26
CA LYS A 587 -14.70 9.11 6.35
C LYS A 587 -14.11 7.92 7.10
N ILE A 588 -14.95 6.94 7.42
CA ILE A 588 -14.56 5.75 8.21
C ILE A 588 -14.02 4.67 7.27
N GLY A 589 -12.88 4.08 7.62
CA GLY A 589 -12.26 3.00 6.88
C GLY A 589 -11.72 3.43 5.51
N ASP A 590 -11.77 2.51 4.55
CA ASP A 590 -11.30 2.79 3.19
C ASP A 590 -12.35 3.50 2.32
N ASP A 591 -11.87 4.46 1.52
CA ASP A 591 -12.56 5.06 0.38
C ASP A 591 -11.56 5.16 -0.79
N ASP A 592 -11.87 4.46 -1.89
CA ASP A 592 -11.07 4.45 -3.11
C ASP A 592 -11.77 5.09 -4.32
N GLU A 593 -12.83 5.86 -4.06
CA GLU A 593 -13.65 6.51 -5.07
C GLU A 593 -14.30 5.56 -6.08
N GLY A 594 -14.45 4.27 -5.75
CA GLY A 594 -15.25 3.34 -6.55
C GLY A 594 -16.71 3.80 -6.66
N ARG A 595 -17.22 3.91 -7.89
CA ARG A 595 -18.62 4.28 -8.20
C ARG A 595 -19.20 3.25 -9.17
N VAL A 596 -20.52 3.07 -9.21
CA VAL A 596 -21.18 2.28 -10.27
C VAL A 596 -21.47 3.15 -11.49
N PHE A 597 -22.01 4.34 -11.27
CA PHE A 597 -22.27 5.35 -12.29
C PHE A 597 -21.49 6.63 -12.01
N LYS A 598 -20.97 7.26 -13.08
CA LYS A 598 -20.38 8.60 -13.03
C LYS A 598 -21.26 9.58 -13.77
N ASN A 599 -21.45 10.78 -13.20
CA ASN A 599 -22.12 11.88 -13.88
C ASN A 599 -21.14 12.70 -14.73
N ASP A 600 -19.88 12.77 -14.32
CA ASP A 600 -18.83 13.54 -14.97
C ASP A 600 -17.45 13.00 -14.56
N THR A 601 -16.42 13.82 -14.72
CA THR A 601 -15.03 13.53 -14.33
C THR A 601 -14.67 14.08 -12.93
N GLU A 602 -15.61 14.69 -12.22
CA GLU A 602 -15.37 15.35 -10.94
C GLU A 602 -15.44 14.38 -9.75
N TYR A 603 -14.94 14.86 -8.61
CA TYR A 603 -15.09 14.16 -7.34
C TYR A 603 -16.48 14.34 -6.77
N GLU A 604 -17.03 13.26 -6.24
CA GLU A 604 -18.31 13.29 -5.57
C GLU A 604 -18.13 13.27 -4.05
N ASP A 605 -18.05 14.46 -3.46
CA ASP A 605 -17.86 14.69 -2.03
C ASP A 605 -18.95 14.03 -1.16
N HIS A 606 -20.20 14.07 -1.63
CA HIS A 606 -21.39 13.61 -0.88
C HIS A 606 -21.94 12.28 -1.36
N TYR A 607 -21.11 11.39 -1.92
CA TYR A 607 -21.57 10.14 -2.54
C TYR A 607 -22.51 9.29 -1.66
N PRO A 608 -22.19 8.97 -0.38
CA PRO A 608 -23.10 8.20 0.47
C PRO A 608 -24.45 8.88 0.70
N THR A 609 -24.45 10.20 0.81
CA THR A 609 -25.65 11.03 0.97
C THR A 609 -26.50 11.05 -0.30
N ASN A 610 -25.86 11.15 -1.47
CA ASN A 610 -26.55 11.06 -2.76
C ASN A 610 -27.18 9.67 -2.97
N ILE A 611 -26.48 8.59 -2.59
CA ILE A 611 -27.04 7.25 -2.62
C ILE A 611 -28.19 7.10 -1.62
N LEU A 612 -28.10 7.71 -0.44
CA LEU A 612 -29.22 7.75 0.51
C LEU A 612 -30.47 8.38 -0.10
N HIS A 613 -30.33 9.50 -0.82
CA HIS A 613 -31.48 10.11 -1.53
C HIS A 613 -32.06 9.16 -2.59
N SER A 614 -31.21 8.58 -3.45
CA SER A 614 -31.67 7.59 -4.45
C SER A 614 -32.37 6.40 -3.78
N LEU A 615 -31.84 5.93 -2.65
CA LEU A 615 -32.37 4.82 -1.88
C LEU A 615 -33.75 5.14 -1.28
N THR A 616 -33.91 6.29 -0.62
CA THR A 616 -35.20 6.68 -0.05
C THR A 616 -36.26 6.82 -1.13
N THR A 617 -35.91 7.45 -2.26
CA THR A 617 -36.84 7.59 -3.39
C THR A 617 -37.19 6.23 -4.00
N ALA A 618 -36.21 5.39 -4.30
CA ALA A 618 -36.44 4.07 -4.91
C ALA A 618 -37.30 3.13 -4.04
N LEU A 619 -37.30 3.33 -2.71
CA LEU A 619 -38.11 2.57 -1.76
C LEU A 619 -39.44 3.25 -1.39
N GLY A 620 -39.72 4.45 -1.89
CA GLY A 620 -40.90 5.23 -1.51
C GLY A 620 -40.90 5.68 -0.04
N LEU A 621 -39.71 5.83 0.56
CA LEU A 621 -39.55 6.34 1.92
C LEU A 621 -39.60 7.87 1.92
N PRO A 622 -40.11 8.51 2.98
CA PRO A 622 -39.99 9.94 3.14
C PRO A 622 -38.49 10.34 3.23
N PRO A 623 -38.12 11.58 2.85
CA PRO A 623 -36.76 12.06 3.03
C PRO A 623 -36.32 11.95 4.50
N LEU A 624 -35.17 11.30 4.74
CA LEU A 624 -34.64 11.07 6.09
C LEU A 624 -33.68 12.16 6.57
N ILE A 625 -33.23 13.03 5.66
CA ILE A 625 -32.28 14.11 5.92
C ILE A 625 -32.69 15.38 5.17
N GLN A 626 -32.16 16.52 5.61
CA GLN A 626 -32.39 17.83 5.00
C GLN A 626 -31.29 18.29 4.05
N ALA A 627 -30.24 17.47 3.86
CA ALA A 627 -29.10 17.84 3.04
C ALA A 627 -29.52 18.12 1.57
N PRO A 628 -28.80 19.00 0.87
CA PRO A 628 -29.07 19.28 -0.54
C PRO A 628 -28.99 18.02 -1.40
N VAL A 629 -29.97 17.88 -2.29
CA VAL A 629 -29.97 16.83 -3.30
C VAL A 629 -29.14 17.28 -4.50
N THR A 630 -28.19 16.46 -4.92
CA THR A 630 -27.47 16.66 -6.19
C THR A 630 -28.05 15.76 -7.28
N PRO A 631 -28.66 16.32 -8.34
CA PRO A 631 -29.11 15.54 -9.48
C PRO A 631 -27.95 14.79 -10.14
N HIS A 632 -28.17 13.52 -10.47
CA HIS A 632 -27.13 12.66 -11.03
C HIS A 632 -27.76 11.64 -11.99
N LEU A 633 -27.05 11.32 -13.09
CA LEU A 633 -27.46 10.36 -14.11
C LEU A 633 -27.96 9.02 -13.55
N ARG A 634 -27.28 8.44 -12.55
CA ARG A 634 -27.68 7.22 -11.82
C ARG A 634 -29.16 7.15 -11.47
N ASN A 635 -29.81 8.28 -11.16
CA ASN A 635 -31.21 8.30 -10.76
C ASN A 635 -32.15 7.77 -11.85
N LEU A 636 -31.76 7.87 -13.13
CA LEU A 636 -32.48 7.24 -14.25
C LEU A 636 -32.66 5.72 -14.02
N PHE A 637 -31.61 5.07 -13.54
CA PHE A 637 -31.57 3.61 -13.39
C PHE A 637 -31.98 3.15 -12.00
N LEU A 638 -31.79 3.97 -10.96
CA LEU A 638 -32.00 3.57 -9.57
C LEU A 638 -33.40 3.92 -9.04
N THR A 639 -33.94 5.08 -9.43
CA THR A 639 -35.24 5.56 -8.93
C THR A 639 -36.35 5.42 -9.97
N ARG A 640 -36.03 4.87 -11.16
CA ARG A 640 -36.88 4.97 -12.36
C ARG A 640 -37.40 6.40 -12.48
N GLY A 641 -36.48 7.36 -12.48
CA GLY A 641 -36.73 8.77 -12.75
C GLY A 641 -37.77 9.48 -11.88
N GLN A 642 -38.19 8.87 -10.78
CA GLN A 642 -38.94 9.56 -9.75
C GLN A 642 -38.10 10.74 -9.26
N SER A 643 -38.73 11.92 -9.19
CA SER A 643 -38.07 13.13 -8.71
C SER A 643 -37.52 12.86 -7.33
N LEU A 644 -36.22 13.11 -7.15
CA LEU A 644 -35.66 13.14 -5.82
C LEU A 644 -36.36 14.25 -5.06
N GLN A 645 -36.86 13.93 -3.87
CA GLN A 645 -37.49 14.90 -3.00
C GLN A 645 -36.45 15.39 -2.00
N ALA A 646 -36.03 16.65 -2.12
CA ALA A 646 -35.47 17.36 -0.99
C ALA A 646 -36.63 17.74 -0.07
N SER A 647 -36.51 17.49 1.24
CA SER A 647 -37.53 17.98 2.16
C SER A 647 -37.44 19.50 2.27
N THR A 648 -38.46 20.22 1.80
CA THR A 648 -38.65 21.67 2.08
C THR A 648 -39.35 21.91 3.41
N SER A 649 -39.94 20.87 3.99
CA SER A 649 -40.62 20.92 5.28
C SER A 649 -40.58 19.55 5.94
N LEU A 650 -39.69 19.40 6.92
CA LEU A 650 -39.96 18.69 8.18
C LEU A 650 -38.85 19.10 9.16
N PRO A 651 -39.16 19.78 10.27
CA PRO A 651 -38.25 19.75 11.40
C PRO A 651 -38.23 18.29 11.89
N LEU A 652 -37.08 17.64 11.91
CA LEU A 652 -36.81 16.91 13.14
C LEU A 652 -36.94 17.95 14.24
N PRO A 653 -37.73 17.73 15.31
CA PRO A 653 -37.88 18.73 16.35
C PRO A 653 -36.47 19.15 16.73
N SER A 654 -36.14 20.43 16.52
CA SER A 654 -34.87 21.04 16.91
C SER A 654 -34.63 20.90 18.43
N SER A 655 -35.60 20.33 19.15
CA SER A 655 -35.64 19.96 20.55
C SER A 655 -35.34 18.49 20.90
N MET A 656 -35.19 17.55 19.96
CA MET A 656 -34.97 16.13 20.30
C MET A 656 -33.54 15.66 19.98
N SER A 657 -32.72 15.55 21.04
CA SER A 657 -31.44 14.85 21.00
C SER A 657 -31.66 13.41 20.52
N GLN A 658 -30.95 13.01 19.46
CA GLN A 658 -31.00 11.64 18.93
C GLN A 658 -29.74 10.87 19.34
N HIS A 659 -29.94 9.75 20.01
CA HIS A 659 -28.88 8.82 20.38
C HIS A 659 -29.19 7.46 19.75
N LEU A 660 -28.46 7.10 18.70
CA LEU A 660 -28.68 5.85 17.95
C LEU A 660 -27.48 4.93 18.13
N HIS A 661 -27.77 3.68 18.47
CA HIS A 661 -26.78 2.66 18.75
C HIS A 661 -26.89 1.52 17.74
N PHE A 662 -25.78 1.19 17.09
CA PHE A 662 -25.68 0.16 16.08
C PHE A 662 -24.76 -0.95 16.60
N PRO A 663 -25.28 -1.96 17.33
CA PRO A 663 -24.47 -2.95 18.03
C PRO A 663 -23.76 -3.96 17.10
N GLN A 664 -24.29 -4.24 15.90
CA GLN A 664 -23.67 -5.16 14.95
C GLN A 664 -22.61 -4.45 14.12
N GLY A 665 -22.93 -3.26 13.59
CA GLY A 665 -21.94 -2.42 12.89
C GLY A 665 -20.88 -1.84 13.82
N GLY A 666 -21.26 -1.64 15.09
CA GLY A 666 -20.39 -1.18 16.14
C GLY A 666 -20.14 0.32 16.15
N LEU A 667 -21.10 1.14 15.71
CA LEU A 667 -21.03 2.59 15.85
C LEU A 667 -22.12 3.11 16.79
N THR A 668 -21.93 4.29 17.34
CA THR A 668 -22.98 5.05 18.03
C THR A 668 -22.92 6.49 17.58
N THR A 669 -24.08 7.03 17.23
CA THR A 669 -24.23 8.42 16.79
C THR A 669 -25.01 9.19 17.85
N HIS A 670 -24.51 10.36 18.20
CA HIS A 670 -25.20 11.32 19.03
C HIS A 670 -25.37 12.62 18.26
N ARG A 671 -26.61 13.01 17.99
CA ARG A 671 -26.96 14.27 17.33
C ARG A 671 -27.76 15.13 18.28
N ASN A 672 -27.32 16.37 18.50
CA ASN A 672 -28.02 17.33 19.33
C ASN A 672 -27.78 18.76 18.84
N THR A 673 -28.61 19.70 19.27
CA THR A 673 -28.45 21.13 19.00
C THR A 673 -27.92 21.81 20.26
N PHE A 674 -26.74 22.41 20.18
CA PHE A 674 -26.15 23.21 21.26
C PHE A 674 -26.29 24.69 20.91
N GLY A 675 -27.28 25.36 21.51
CA GLY A 675 -27.64 26.72 21.09
C GLY A 675 -28.22 26.72 19.68
N LYS A 676 -27.49 27.30 18.72
CA LYS A 676 -27.85 27.30 17.28
C LYS A 676 -27.04 26.30 16.45
N THR A 677 -26.10 25.60 17.07
CA THR A 677 -25.13 24.75 16.37
C THR A 677 -25.54 23.29 16.49
N GLU A 678 -25.70 22.61 15.36
CA GLU A 678 -25.80 21.14 15.32
C GLU A 678 -24.46 20.53 15.76
N GLY A 679 -24.50 19.53 16.64
CA GLY A 679 -23.36 18.68 16.96
C GLY A 679 -23.68 17.22 16.66
N LEU A 680 -22.97 16.64 15.69
CA LEU A 680 -23.03 15.21 15.35
C LEU A 680 -21.72 14.54 15.78
N MET A 681 -21.79 13.74 16.85
CA MET A 681 -20.68 12.94 17.36
C MET A 681 -20.89 11.46 16.99
N VAL A 682 -19.85 10.81 16.48
CA VAL A 682 -19.84 9.38 16.17
C VAL A 682 -18.71 8.71 16.93
N MET A 683 -18.99 7.60 17.60
CA MET A 683 -18.01 6.80 18.33
C MET A 683 -17.97 5.37 17.79
N ASP A 684 -16.76 4.89 17.50
CA ASP A 684 -16.53 3.50 17.12
C ASP A 684 -16.35 2.60 18.35
N HIS A 685 -17.09 1.50 18.37
CA HIS A 685 -16.98 0.40 19.34
C HIS A 685 -17.07 -0.96 18.64
N GLY A 686 -16.89 -0.99 17.32
CA GLY A 686 -17.13 -2.13 16.45
C GLY A 686 -15.91 -3.00 16.18
N PRO A 687 -16.13 -4.17 15.55
CA PRO A 687 -15.02 -5.06 15.16
C PRO A 687 -14.04 -4.36 14.23
N LEU A 688 -12.88 -4.96 13.99
CA LEU A 688 -11.95 -4.46 12.97
C LEU A 688 -12.33 -5.03 11.61
N GLY A 689 -13.09 -4.27 10.82
CA GLY A 689 -13.51 -4.57 9.44
C GLY A 689 -14.35 -5.83 9.25
N TYR A 690 -14.48 -6.24 7.98
CA TYR A 690 -15.26 -7.41 7.56
C TYR A 690 -14.39 -8.65 7.29
N LEU A 691 -14.90 -9.82 7.70
CA LEU A 691 -14.27 -11.13 7.54
C LEU A 691 -12.88 -11.23 8.19
N SER A 692 -12.26 -12.40 8.09
CA SER A 692 -11.02 -12.70 8.82
C SER A 692 -9.82 -11.84 8.45
N ILE A 693 -9.81 -11.26 7.24
CA ILE A 693 -8.69 -10.46 6.75
C ILE A 693 -8.92 -8.96 6.94
N ALA A 694 -10.15 -8.53 7.21
CA ALA A 694 -10.52 -7.13 7.42
C ALA A 694 -9.84 -6.18 6.41
N ALA A 695 -10.02 -6.48 5.12
CA ALA A 695 -9.25 -5.89 4.03
C ALA A 695 -9.24 -4.35 4.09
N HIS A 696 -10.39 -3.78 4.42
CA HIS A 696 -10.69 -2.35 4.46
C HIS A 696 -10.83 -1.76 5.86
N GLY A 697 -10.70 -2.59 6.91
CA GLY A 697 -10.71 -2.11 8.29
C GLY A 697 -9.44 -1.33 8.62
N HIS A 698 -9.52 -0.48 9.64
CA HIS A 698 -8.41 0.34 10.14
C HIS A 698 -8.13 -0.01 11.61
N ALA A 699 -7.02 0.45 12.18
CA ALA A 699 -6.70 0.24 13.60
C ALA A 699 -7.31 1.36 14.46
N ASP A 700 -8.61 1.57 14.33
CA ASP A 700 -9.38 2.76 14.74
C ASP A 700 -10.40 2.51 15.87
N ALA A 701 -10.49 1.31 16.43
CA ALA A 701 -11.26 1.03 17.65
C ALA A 701 -11.22 2.18 18.69
N LEU A 702 -12.41 2.61 19.13
CA LEU A 702 -12.66 3.74 20.01
C LEU A 702 -12.41 5.13 19.41
N SER A 703 -12.19 5.26 18.09
CA SER A 703 -12.09 6.54 17.40
C SER A 703 -13.38 7.35 17.51
N LEU A 704 -13.25 8.67 17.37
CA LEU A 704 -14.31 9.64 17.43
C LEU A 704 -14.32 10.51 16.17
N TRP A 705 -15.51 10.85 15.69
CA TRP A 705 -15.71 11.85 14.64
C TRP A 705 -16.73 12.88 15.12
N LEU A 706 -16.49 14.14 14.80
CA LEU A 706 -17.33 15.25 15.24
C LEU A 706 -17.59 16.18 14.07
N HIS A 707 -18.85 16.48 13.81
CA HIS A 707 -19.27 17.55 12.94
C HIS A 707 -19.99 18.63 13.77
N ALA A 708 -19.76 19.90 13.43
CA ALA A 708 -20.36 21.06 14.08
C ALA A 708 -20.95 21.99 13.02
N GLY A 709 -22.26 22.21 13.06
CA GLY A 709 -22.99 23.08 12.12
C GLY A 709 -22.78 22.68 10.66
N GLY A 710 -22.88 21.39 10.34
CA GLY A 710 -22.67 20.88 8.98
C GLY A 710 -21.21 20.84 8.50
N HIS A 711 -20.23 21.07 9.39
CA HIS A 711 -18.81 21.01 9.04
C HIS A 711 -18.05 19.95 9.85
N PRO A 712 -17.18 19.13 9.21
CA PRO A 712 -16.28 18.24 9.93
C PRO A 712 -15.31 19.01 10.84
N VAL A 713 -15.17 18.54 12.08
CA VAL A 713 -14.27 19.09 13.11
C VAL A 713 -13.21 18.07 13.48
N LEU A 714 -13.62 16.91 14.01
CA LEU A 714 -12.74 15.76 14.26
C LEU A 714 -12.88 14.78 13.10
N ILE A 715 -11.79 14.52 12.39
CA ILE A 715 -11.80 13.79 11.12
C ILE A 715 -10.96 12.51 11.18
N ASP A 716 -11.21 11.62 10.23
CA ASP A 716 -10.25 10.57 9.88
C ASP A 716 -9.13 11.12 8.99
N THR A 717 -7.97 10.46 8.98
CA THR A 717 -6.87 10.83 8.11
C THR A 717 -7.02 10.28 6.69
N GLY A 718 -7.86 9.27 6.45
CA GLY A 718 -8.23 8.80 5.12
C GLY A 718 -7.41 7.59 4.60
N THR A 719 -7.49 7.30 3.30
CA THR A 719 -6.97 6.04 2.70
C THR A 719 -5.67 6.18 1.89
N TYR A 720 -5.53 7.29 1.16
CA TYR A 720 -4.45 7.58 0.20
C TYR A 720 -4.22 6.56 -0.94
N LEU A 721 -3.50 5.46 -0.71
CA LEU A 721 -3.07 4.50 -1.75
C LEU A 721 -3.07 3.07 -1.22
N TYR A 722 -3.24 2.07 -2.09
CA TYR A 722 -3.27 0.66 -1.68
C TYR A 722 -1.95 -0.08 -1.81
N THR A 723 -1.29 0.01 -2.96
CA THR A 723 -0.18 -0.91 -3.33
C THR A 723 1.17 -0.21 -3.48
N SER A 724 1.20 0.96 -4.11
CA SER A 724 2.44 1.68 -4.42
C SER A 724 3.01 2.49 -3.24
N GLY A 725 2.19 2.78 -2.22
CA GLY A 725 2.56 3.62 -1.07
C GLY A 725 2.83 2.84 0.22
N LYS A 726 3.42 1.64 0.20
CA LYS A 726 3.51 0.69 1.35
C LYS A 726 3.59 1.35 2.74
N GLN A 727 4.53 2.27 2.96
CA GLN A 727 4.67 2.97 4.25
C GLN A 727 3.48 3.89 4.57
N ASP A 728 2.99 4.63 3.59
CA ASP A 728 1.80 5.45 3.73
C ASP A 728 0.55 4.60 4.00
N ARG A 729 0.37 3.49 3.29
CA ARG A 729 -0.76 2.57 3.51
C ARG A 729 -0.75 2.00 4.92
N ASP A 730 0.42 1.59 5.42
CA ASP A 730 0.55 1.11 6.80
C ASP A 730 0.28 2.24 7.81
N HIS A 731 0.69 3.48 7.52
CA HIS A 731 0.44 4.64 8.38
C HIS A 731 -1.04 5.02 8.45
N PHE A 732 -1.71 5.21 7.32
CA PHE A 732 -3.11 5.68 7.26
C PHE A 732 -4.10 4.72 7.93
N ARG A 733 -3.73 3.45 8.13
CA ARG A 733 -4.54 2.47 8.86
C ARG A 733 -4.10 2.24 10.30
N SER A 734 -3.04 2.92 10.72
CA SER A 734 -2.44 2.75 12.05
C SER A 734 -3.24 3.54 13.07
N THR A 735 -3.18 3.14 14.34
CA THR A 735 -3.88 3.83 15.43
C THR A 735 -3.43 5.27 15.60
N ALA A 736 -2.21 5.61 15.18
CA ALA A 736 -1.70 6.98 15.21
C ALA A 736 -2.44 7.91 14.23
N ALA A 737 -3.15 7.36 13.24
CA ALA A 737 -3.86 8.10 12.21
C ALA A 737 -5.35 8.34 12.55
N HIS A 738 -5.79 7.93 13.75
CA HIS A 738 -7.18 8.03 14.20
C HIS A 738 -7.29 8.76 15.54
N ASN A 739 -8.52 9.13 15.90
CA ASN A 739 -8.82 9.96 17.07
C ASN A 739 -8.91 9.10 18.33
N THR A 740 -7.82 8.41 18.70
CA THR A 740 -7.71 7.47 19.82
C THR A 740 -6.28 7.50 20.37
N LEU A 741 -5.86 6.50 21.17
CA LEU A 741 -4.53 6.47 21.78
C LEU A 741 -3.65 5.29 21.35
N THR A 742 -2.35 5.54 21.42
CA THR A 742 -1.27 4.56 21.24
C THR A 742 -0.55 4.30 22.55
N ILE A 743 -0.10 3.06 22.79
CA ILE A 743 0.73 2.68 23.95
C ILE A 743 2.06 2.17 23.43
N GLY A 744 3.17 2.75 23.90
CA GLY A 744 4.52 2.41 23.41
C GLY A 744 4.77 2.83 21.96
N GLY A 745 3.98 3.76 21.42
CA GLY A 745 4.00 4.12 19.99
C GLY A 745 3.40 3.06 19.06
N GLU A 746 2.83 1.99 19.61
CA GLU A 746 2.30 0.86 18.84
C GLU A 746 0.81 1.00 18.55
N SER A 747 0.38 0.49 17.39
CA SER A 747 -1.05 0.42 17.03
C SER A 747 -1.79 -0.68 17.77
N GLN A 748 -3.08 -0.50 18.03
CA GLN A 748 -3.94 -1.48 18.69
C GLN A 748 -4.18 -2.75 17.87
N SER A 749 -4.07 -2.64 16.56
CA SER A 749 -4.10 -3.70 15.57
C SER A 749 -2.85 -3.59 14.69
N ILE A 750 -2.29 -4.72 14.23
CA ILE A 750 -1.00 -4.77 13.54
C ILE A 750 -1.21 -5.27 12.09
N PRO A 751 -0.95 -4.44 11.07
CA PRO A 751 -1.03 -4.84 9.67
C PRO A 751 -0.10 -6.01 9.33
N ALA A 752 -0.49 -6.82 8.36
CA ALA A 752 0.27 -7.94 7.79
C ALA A 752 0.17 -7.92 6.26
N GLY A 753 0.52 -6.78 5.67
CA GLY A 753 0.32 -6.48 4.26
C GLY A 753 -0.89 -5.54 4.02
N PRO A 754 -1.14 -5.14 2.76
CA PRO A 754 -2.05 -4.04 2.44
C PRO A 754 -3.55 -4.32 2.68
N PHE A 755 -3.91 -5.59 2.97
CA PHE A 755 -5.30 -6.05 3.14
C PHE A 755 -5.42 -7.18 4.18
N ASN A 756 -4.50 -7.25 5.16
CA ASN A 756 -4.52 -8.31 6.16
C ASN A 756 -3.93 -7.83 7.49
N TRP A 757 -4.25 -8.52 8.58
CA TRP A 757 -3.84 -8.18 9.95
C TRP A 757 -3.20 -9.38 10.64
N SER A 758 -2.07 -9.17 11.32
CA SER A 758 -1.44 -10.19 12.17
C SER A 758 -2.05 -10.24 13.57
N HIS A 759 -2.60 -9.10 14.01
CA HIS A 759 -3.29 -8.92 15.28
C HIS A 759 -4.41 -7.89 15.11
N GLN A 760 -5.58 -8.19 15.65
CA GLN A 760 -6.76 -7.32 15.62
C GLN A 760 -7.20 -7.01 17.05
N ALA A 761 -7.42 -5.73 17.36
CA ALA A 761 -8.08 -5.32 18.59
C ALA A 761 -9.51 -5.86 18.61
N LYS A 762 -9.95 -6.34 19.78
CA LYS A 762 -11.36 -6.68 20.02
C LYS A 762 -11.95 -5.64 20.94
N SER A 763 -12.87 -4.86 20.40
CA SER A 763 -13.71 -3.86 21.07
C SER A 763 -14.98 -4.51 21.62
N HIS A 764 -15.59 -3.86 22.61
CA HIS A 764 -16.92 -4.19 23.13
C HIS A 764 -17.46 -3.00 23.94
N VAL A 765 -18.78 -2.87 23.98
CA VAL A 765 -19.46 -1.93 24.87
C VAL A 765 -19.35 -2.43 26.32
N VAL A 766 -18.94 -1.54 27.22
CA VAL A 766 -18.86 -1.79 28.66
C VAL A 766 -20.16 -1.36 29.34
N ARG A 767 -20.65 -0.16 29.01
CA ARG A 767 -21.87 0.41 29.57
C ARG A 767 -22.49 1.39 28.59
N GLN A 768 -23.81 1.40 28.51
CA GLN A 768 -24.57 2.36 27.73
C GLN A 768 -25.72 2.92 28.57
N THR A 769 -25.93 4.23 28.48
CA THR A 769 -27.08 4.96 29.02
C THR A 769 -27.60 5.93 27.95
N GLN A 770 -28.66 6.69 28.23
CA GLN A 770 -29.17 7.70 27.29
C GLN A 770 -28.17 8.83 27.01
N THR A 771 -27.26 9.11 27.95
CA THR A 771 -26.33 10.25 27.89
C THR A 771 -24.87 9.83 27.91
N SER A 772 -24.55 8.54 28.00
CA SER A 772 -23.18 8.06 28.11
C SER A 772 -22.98 6.71 27.42
N LEU A 773 -21.87 6.57 26.71
CA LEU A 773 -21.40 5.32 26.12
C LEU A 773 -19.97 5.06 26.58
N SER A 774 -19.74 3.90 27.18
CA SER A 774 -18.41 3.41 27.54
C SER A 774 -18.10 2.14 26.76
N ALA A 775 -16.96 2.10 26.08
CA ALA A 775 -16.48 0.95 25.33
C ALA A 775 -14.99 0.73 25.57
N ALA A 776 -14.54 -0.51 25.43
CA ALA A 776 -13.16 -0.91 25.69
C ALA A 776 -12.63 -1.86 24.64
N HIS A 777 -11.31 -1.86 24.42
CA HIS A 777 -10.67 -2.80 23.51
C HIS A 777 -9.42 -3.47 24.10
N THR A 778 -9.16 -4.69 23.64
CA THR A 778 -8.08 -5.55 24.16
C THR A 778 -6.79 -5.52 23.34
N GLY A 779 -6.65 -4.57 22.41
CA GLY A 779 -5.56 -4.51 21.42
C GLY A 779 -4.15 -4.46 22.04
N TYR A 780 -4.03 -3.94 23.26
CA TYR A 780 -2.77 -3.82 23.99
C TYR A 780 -2.56 -4.89 25.08
N LYS A 781 -3.59 -5.67 25.42
CA LYS A 781 -3.60 -6.54 26.60
C LYS A 781 -2.44 -7.55 26.60
N LYS A 782 -2.22 -8.23 25.48
CA LYS A 782 -1.17 -9.25 25.34
C LYS A 782 0.25 -8.65 25.34
N ARG A 783 0.43 -7.45 24.78
CA ARG A 783 1.74 -6.81 24.62
C ARG A 783 2.17 -6.01 25.84
N PHE A 784 1.23 -5.28 26.44
CA PHE A 784 1.50 -4.30 27.49
C PHE A 784 0.77 -4.56 28.80
N GLY A 785 -0.15 -5.53 28.86
CA GLY A 785 -0.94 -5.82 30.06
C GLY A 785 -2.13 -4.86 30.28
N LEU A 786 -2.41 -4.00 29.30
CA LEU A 786 -3.36 -2.90 29.41
C LEU A 786 -4.55 -3.06 28.45
N ILE A 787 -5.73 -2.66 28.92
CA ILE A 787 -6.97 -2.49 28.16
C ILE A 787 -7.27 -1.00 28.15
N HIS A 788 -7.55 -0.43 26.97
CA HIS A 788 -7.99 0.95 26.89
C HIS A 788 -9.52 1.00 26.86
N ARG A 789 -10.09 1.83 27.73
CA ARG A 789 -11.52 2.12 27.84
C ARG A 789 -11.73 3.61 27.57
N ARG A 790 -12.70 3.91 26.72
CA ARG A 790 -13.16 5.27 26.44
C ARG A 790 -14.61 5.41 26.84
N THR A 791 -14.94 6.52 27.48
CA THR A 791 -16.32 6.90 27.82
C THR A 791 -16.65 8.26 27.22
N LEU A 792 -17.66 8.30 26.34
CA LEU A 792 -18.25 9.51 25.80
C LEU A 792 -19.51 9.85 26.59
N THR A 793 -19.58 11.05 27.17
CA THR A 793 -20.74 11.53 27.95
C THR A 793 -21.25 12.85 27.40
N LEU A 794 -22.53 12.90 27.08
CA LEU A 794 -23.24 14.12 26.71
C LEU A 794 -23.32 15.07 27.90
N GLN A 795 -23.02 16.34 27.65
CA GLN A 795 -23.18 17.45 28.58
C GLN A 795 -24.20 18.44 28.02
N THR A 796 -24.73 19.33 28.85
CA THR A 796 -25.68 20.38 28.43
C THR A 796 -25.13 21.26 27.29
N LYS A 797 -23.82 21.50 27.26
CA LYS A 797 -23.15 22.38 26.28
C LYS A 797 -22.15 21.65 25.37
N GLY A 798 -22.17 20.32 25.34
CA GLY A 798 -21.25 19.56 24.47
C GLY A 798 -20.95 18.15 24.99
N TYR A 799 -19.68 17.76 25.02
CA TYR A 799 -19.26 16.38 25.30
C TYR A 799 -18.08 16.32 26.27
N ASN A 800 -18.07 15.30 27.13
CA ASN A 800 -16.90 14.87 27.89
C ASN A 800 -16.44 13.50 27.37
N ILE A 801 -15.15 13.38 27.06
CA ILE A 801 -14.50 12.16 26.62
C ILE A 801 -13.48 11.78 27.70
N THR A 802 -13.61 10.58 28.26
CA THR A 802 -12.70 10.08 29.29
C THR A 802 -11.98 8.84 28.79
N ASP A 803 -10.66 8.89 28.72
CA ASP A 803 -9.80 7.77 28.36
C ASP A 803 -9.09 7.20 29.60
N GLU A 804 -9.17 5.88 29.75
CA GLU A 804 -8.66 5.14 30.90
C GLU A 804 -7.90 3.89 30.47
N LEU A 805 -6.87 3.52 31.25
CA LEU A 805 -6.12 2.29 31.08
C LEU A 805 -6.36 1.32 32.25
N HIS A 806 -6.85 0.14 31.93
CA HIS A 806 -7.18 -0.91 32.90
C HIS A 806 -6.19 -2.08 32.81
N GLY A 807 -5.84 -2.66 33.96
CA GLY A 807 -4.92 -3.80 34.05
C GLY A 807 -3.59 -3.46 34.73
N LYS A 808 -2.64 -4.40 34.70
CA LYS A 808 -1.30 -4.23 35.27
C LYS A 808 -0.29 -3.99 34.15
N PRO A 809 0.30 -2.79 34.03
CA PRO A 809 1.26 -2.51 32.97
C PRO A 809 2.51 -3.38 33.16
N ARG A 810 3.05 -3.91 32.06
CA ARG A 810 4.36 -4.60 32.08
C ARG A 810 5.51 -3.65 32.40
N ASN A 811 5.37 -2.38 32.01
CA ASN A 811 6.26 -1.29 32.39
C ASN A 811 5.38 -0.05 32.67
N PRO A 812 5.42 0.52 33.88
CA PRO A 812 4.62 1.69 34.25
C PRO A 812 4.98 2.96 33.46
N HIS A 813 6.21 3.05 32.95
CA HIS A 813 6.72 4.20 32.19
C HIS A 813 6.48 4.08 30.67
N LEU A 814 5.63 3.15 30.22
CA LEU A 814 5.27 3.07 28.80
C LEU A 814 4.66 4.40 28.36
N PRO A 815 5.15 5.01 27.25
CA PRO A 815 4.59 6.24 26.75
C PRO A 815 3.18 5.99 26.21
N VAL A 816 2.27 6.92 26.49
CA VAL A 816 0.90 6.90 25.98
C VAL A 816 0.68 8.20 25.25
N THR A 817 0.23 8.11 24.01
CA THR A 817 -0.04 9.28 23.17
C THR A 817 -1.46 9.22 22.66
N ALA A 818 -2.29 10.18 23.07
CA ALA A 818 -3.65 10.38 22.57
C ALA A 818 -3.65 11.46 21.48
N ARG A 819 -4.39 11.24 20.40
CA ARG A 819 -4.45 12.13 19.24
C ARG A 819 -5.89 12.51 18.88
N LEU A 820 -6.07 13.74 18.43
CA LEU A 820 -7.29 14.26 17.82
C LEU A 820 -6.92 15.03 16.54
N HIS A 821 -7.33 14.50 15.39
CA HIS A 821 -7.08 15.06 14.06
C HIS A 821 -8.19 16.05 13.73
N LEU A 822 -7.78 17.27 13.42
CA LEU A 822 -8.66 18.41 13.19
C LEU A 822 -8.78 18.66 11.69
N HIS A 823 -9.97 19.03 11.22
CA HIS A 823 -10.14 19.38 9.81
C HIS A 823 -9.28 20.60 9.44
N PRO A 824 -8.54 20.59 8.30
CA PRO A 824 -7.59 21.66 7.97
C PRO A 824 -8.24 23.00 7.61
N ALA A 825 -9.54 23.02 7.30
CA ALA A 825 -10.27 24.26 7.07
C ALA A 825 -10.69 25.00 8.36
N LEU A 826 -10.40 24.43 9.54
CA LEU A 826 -10.72 25.09 10.82
C LEU A 826 -9.75 26.24 11.09
N HIS A 827 -10.28 27.35 11.57
CA HIS A 827 -9.45 28.36 12.22
C HIS A 827 -9.19 27.94 13.67
N ILE A 828 -7.92 27.77 14.04
CA ILE A 828 -7.49 27.25 15.35
C ILE A 828 -6.76 28.34 16.12
N THR A 829 -7.23 28.66 17.32
CA THR A 829 -6.55 29.58 18.24
C THR A 829 -6.23 28.87 19.55
N GLN A 830 -4.93 28.72 19.86
CA GLN A 830 -4.49 28.20 21.15
C GLN A 830 -4.57 29.28 22.23
N LYS A 831 -5.33 29.03 23.31
CA LYS A 831 -5.47 29.98 24.42
C LYS A 831 -4.45 29.73 25.52
N ASN A 832 -4.20 28.47 25.83
CA ASN A 832 -3.23 28.03 26.83
C ASN A 832 -2.79 26.59 26.48
N PRO A 833 -1.88 25.96 27.25
CA PRO A 833 -1.40 24.60 26.97
C PRO A 833 -2.47 23.50 27.01
N THR A 834 -3.67 23.78 27.54
CA THR A 834 -4.76 22.81 27.71
C THR A 834 -6.02 23.15 26.91
N THR A 835 -6.10 24.34 26.30
CA THR A 835 -7.33 24.84 25.66
C THR A 835 -7.07 25.44 24.29
N ILE A 836 -7.84 24.98 23.30
CA ILE A 836 -7.89 25.54 21.94
C ILE A 836 -9.33 25.90 21.56
N HIS A 837 -9.47 26.97 20.78
CA HIS A 837 -10.72 27.38 20.16
C HIS A 837 -10.68 27.01 18.68
N LEU A 838 -11.72 26.33 18.23
CA LEU A 838 -11.93 25.91 16.85
C LEU A 838 -13.09 26.72 16.29
N THR A 839 -12.92 27.30 15.10
CA THR A 839 -14.00 27.96 14.37
C THR A 839 -14.11 27.33 12.99
N THR A 840 -15.31 26.84 12.66
CA THR A 840 -15.61 26.28 11.33
C THR A 840 -15.68 27.39 10.28
N PRO A 841 -15.58 27.06 8.97
CA PRO A 841 -15.79 28.04 7.91
C PRO A 841 -17.14 28.77 7.98
N ALA A 842 -18.19 28.12 8.51
CA ALA A 842 -19.49 28.73 8.75
C ALA A 842 -19.57 29.58 10.04
N GLY A 843 -18.47 29.75 10.77
CA GLY A 843 -18.40 30.55 11.99
C GLY A 843 -18.84 29.82 13.26
N CYS A 844 -19.15 28.51 13.22
CA CYS A 844 -19.48 27.75 14.41
C CYS A 844 -18.24 27.55 15.28
N GLN A 845 -18.37 27.84 16.57
CA GLN A 845 -17.27 27.69 17.52
C GLN A 845 -17.37 26.40 18.31
N VAL A 846 -16.22 25.76 18.55
CA VAL A 846 -16.06 24.63 19.47
C VAL A 846 -14.81 24.88 20.31
N VAL A 847 -14.93 24.84 21.63
CA VAL A 847 -13.80 24.92 22.57
C VAL A 847 -13.42 23.50 22.97
N LEU A 848 -12.17 23.13 22.72
CA LEU A 848 -11.61 21.83 23.12
C LEU A 848 -10.62 22.06 24.26
N GLN A 849 -10.85 21.38 25.38
CA GLN A 849 -10.01 21.44 26.57
C GLN A 849 -9.60 20.03 27.00
N THR A 850 -8.31 19.84 27.30
CA THR A 850 -7.74 18.58 27.81
C THR A 850 -7.33 18.72 29.28
N SER A 851 -7.44 17.65 30.07
CA SER A 851 -7.01 17.65 31.48
C SER A 851 -5.49 17.69 31.65
N LEU A 852 -4.74 17.39 30.59
CA LEU A 852 -3.28 17.48 30.51
C LEU A 852 -2.87 18.44 29.39
N PRO A 853 -1.67 19.06 29.46
CA PRO A 853 -1.15 19.86 28.36
C PRO A 853 -1.09 19.09 27.04
N HIS A 854 -1.39 19.78 25.94
CA HIS A 854 -1.33 19.24 24.60
C HIS A 854 -0.39 20.06 23.71
N THR A 855 0.03 19.45 22.62
CA THR A 855 0.78 20.10 21.54
C THR A 855 -0.04 20.05 20.26
N LEU A 856 0.01 21.13 19.48
CA LEU A 856 -0.54 21.15 18.13
C LEU A 856 0.56 20.76 17.15
N THR A 857 0.36 19.64 16.47
CA THR A 857 1.29 19.07 15.50
C THR A 857 0.62 18.96 14.13
N THR A 858 1.33 18.42 13.15
CA THR A 858 0.83 18.19 11.80
C THR A 858 0.86 16.69 11.52
N ALA A 859 -0.23 16.15 10.98
CA ALA A 859 -0.36 14.75 10.59
C ALA A 859 -0.64 14.61 9.09
N PRO A 860 -0.21 13.51 8.45
CA PRO A 860 -0.64 13.17 7.10
C PRO A 860 -2.16 13.07 6.99
N TRP A 861 -2.73 13.61 5.92
CA TRP A 861 -4.15 13.56 5.64
C TRP A 861 -4.39 13.30 4.16
N SER A 862 -5.38 12.48 3.85
CA SER A 862 -5.82 12.17 2.51
C SER A 862 -7.30 12.56 2.41
N PRO A 863 -7.62 13.75 1.85
CA PRO A 863 -9.01 14.15 1.66
C PRO A 863 -9.75 13.19 0.74
N ARG A 864 -9.03 12.54 -0.18
CA ARG A 864 -9.59 11.67 -1.21
C ARG A 864 -8.48 10.76 -1.77
N PHE A 865 -8.85 9.68 -2.45
CA PHE A 865 -7.88 8.69 -2.91
C PHE A 865 -6.85 9.31 -3.86
N GLY A 866 -5.59 8.90 -3.75
CA GLY A 866 -4.49 9.42 -4.57
C GLY A 866 -3.95 10.80 -4.16
N VAL A 867 -4.63 11.54 -3.27
CA VAL A 867 -4.21 12.87 -2.78
C VAL A 867 -3.68 12.76 -1.36
N LYS A 868 -2.49 13.34 -1.12
CA LYS A 868 -1.90 13.46 0.22
C LYS A 868 -1.63 14.93 0.51
N SER A 869 -2.05 15.34 1.70
CA SER A 869 -1.89 16.66 2.28
C SER A 869 -1.62 16.47 3.77
N THR A 870 -1.88 17.50 4.58
CA THR A 870 -1.70 17.48 6.02
C THR A 870 -2.89 18.08 6.75
N CYS A 871 -3.15 17.61 7.96
CA CYS A 871 -4.12 18.20 8.87
C CYS A 871 -3.47 18.55 10.22
N PRO A 872 -4.01 19.52 10.97
CA PRO A 872 -3.60 19.75 12.35
C PRO A 872 -3.98 18.56 13.24
N CYS A 873 -3.10 18.21 14.17
CA CYS A 873 -3.32 17.10 15.12
C CYS A 873 -2.98 17.56 16.54
N LEU A 874 -3.97 17.53 17.42
CA LEU A 874 -3.75 17.76 18.84
C LEU A 874 -3.22 16.47 19.48
N GLN A 875 -2.06 16.56 20.12
CA GLN A 875 -1.37 15.43 20.74
C GLN A 875 -1.20 15.66 22.24
N VAL A 876 -1.65 14.72 23.06
CA VAL A 876 -1.40 14.64 24.51
C VAL A 876 -0.48 13.46 24.77
N ASP A 877 0.68 13.73 25.36
CA ASP A 877 1.66 12.71 25.76
C ASP A 877 1.67 12.53 27.28
N THR A 878 1.65 11.27 27.72
CA THR A 878 1.69 10.89 29.13
C THR A 878 2.35 9.50 29.30
N SER A 879 2.28 8.93 30.49
CA SER A 879 2.71 7.55 30.76
C SER A 879 1.54 6.68 31.19
N ALA A 880 1.69 5.36 31.03
CA ALA A 880 0.70 4.40 31.50
C ALA A 880 0.37 4.59 32.98
N ALA A 881 1.37 4.74 33.85
CA ALA A 881 1.15 4.97 35.28
C ALA A 881 0.38 6.27 35.57
N ALA A 882 0.74 7.37 34.90
CA ALA A 882 0.04 8.64 35.08
C ALA A 882 -1.42 8.56 34.65
N MET A 883 -1.70 7.91 33.52
CA MET A 883 -3.07 7.72 33.01
C MET A 883 -3.91 6.76 33.87
N GLN A 884 -3.27 5.82 34.58
CA GLN A 884 -3.94 4.96 35.57
C GLN A 884 -4.24 5.71 36.87
N ALA A 885 -3.40 6.66 37.27
CA ALA A 885 -3.61 7.49 38.45
C ALA A 885 -4.71 8.55 38.23
N ALA A 886 -4.74 9.15 37.04
CA ALA A 886 -5.74 10.12 36.64
C ALA A 886 -6.12 9.92 35.16
N PRO A 887 -7.40 9.66 34.84
CA PRO A 887 -7.86 9.55 33.46
C PRO A 887 -7.59 10.81 32.63
N LEU A 888 -7.36 10.64 31.33
CA LEU A 888 -7.36 11.79 30.42
C LEU A 888 -8.80 12.19 30.14
N VAL A 889 -9.14 13.44 30.44
CA VAL A 889 -10.46 14.01 30.15
C VAL A 889 -10.31 15.05 29.07
N THR A 890 -11.08 14.92 28.00
CA THR A 890 -11.23 15.94 26.95
C THR A 890 -12.66 16.45 26.95
N THR A 891 -12.83 17.76 27.12
CA THR A 891 -14.12 18.44 27.09
C THR A 891 -14.25 19.21 25.78
N LEU A 892 -15.35 19.00 25.07
CA LEU A 892 -15.76 19.74 23.88
C LEU A 892 -16.97 20.58 24.25
N THR A 893 -16.85 21.91 24.18
CA THR A 893 -17.93 22.84 24.52
C THR A 893 -18.33 23.66 23.30
N PHE A 894 -19.63 23.77 23.05
CA PHE A 894 -20.22 24.65 22.05
C PHE A 894 -20.66 25.96 22.73
N PRO A 895 -19.88 27.05 22.62
CA PRO A 895 -20.30 28.34 23.14
C PRO A 895 -21.55 28.85 22.40
N HIS A 896 -22.35 29.65 23.10
CA HIS A 896 -23.61 30.21 22.59
C HIS A 896 -23.41 31.28 21.54
#